data_AF-K9PN13-F1
#
_entry.id   AF-K9PN13-F1
#
_cell.length_a   1.000
_cell.length_b   1.000
_cell.length_c   1.000
_cell.angle_alpha   90.00
_cell.angle_beta   90.00
_cell.angle_gamma   90.00
#
_symmetry.space_group_name_H-M   'P 1'
#
loop_
_entity.id
_entity.type
_entity.pdbx_description
1 polymer ?
#
loop_
_entity_poly.entity_id
_entity_poly.type
_entity_poly.pdbx_seq_one_letter_code
_entity_poly.pdbx_strand_id
1 'polypeptide(L)'
;MYNSVLNLTVSPVTIAIVGGGCSGSLVAANLLRHATMPLSIKLIERSQEVGKGVAYGTKVDCHLLNVPAGKMSAYADEPNHFLNWLHSNGYQEVTASTFVSRKVYGNYIQATLNEAEANAPAWARFERIFDEAIAIETTRHRTMVYLNSGETLYVQKAVLALGNLPAALPKPIAAVANRYVKDAWSEEAIANLQPEDTILLVGTGLTMVDVMVALAQKGFRGKIHAVSRHGLTPLRHQTTTPYPVFLDVETAPKTARELLHLVRQEVRLSQNWRAVIDAMRPITQQLWQALPFKEQKRFLRHVKAYWEVHRHRIAPEIAEVLDAAMQSSQLSYYGGRIQTCQQIENGVEVTIQERETQQNIVLRVNRIINCTGSNCNYRGSQHPLIASLEKQRLIRPQALGMGIDTADNGAIIDADGNISELLYTLGTPRKGNLWETTAVPEIRVQAADLALELLKPLNPKPYAVVQPDWFSHPFAVLQKPAMLFRQLFDQESSTYTYLIADQSTKVAILVDPVFEQVERDLKILRELGLTLRYCLETHIHADHITGTDKLRQLTNCLGIVPANAAASCADRYIADGSIMQLGSVKIQAIATPGHSDSHMAYLVNGTHLLTGDALFIRGCGRTDFQNGDAGSLYDAVTQKLFTLPDDTLVYPAHDYQGRTVSTIGEEKTWNPRFAGRSRSQFIELMNNLNLPMPKKILEAVPANQQCGRGLFTLDFQI
;
A
#
# COMPACT_ATOMS: atom_id res chain seq x y z
N MET A 1 -18.91 -42.61 12.32
CA MET A 1 -17.69 -43.06 13.04
C MET A 1 -16.74 -43.60 11.98
N TYR A 2 -15.56 -43.09 11.69
CA TYR A 2 -14.68 -42.08 12.27
C TYR A 2 -14.09 -41.28 11.09
N ASN A 3 -14.20 -39.95 11.14
CA ASN A 3 -13.50 -39.04 10.23
C ASN A 3 -12.05 -38.92 10.70
N SER A 4 -11.09 -39.17 9.82
CA SER A 4 -9.74 -38.63 9.96
C SER A 4 -9.07 -38.53 8.58
N VAL A 5 -9.50 -37.50 7.83
CA VAL A 5 -8.76 -36.99 6.67
C VAL A 5 -7.55 -36.23 7.23
N LEU A 6 -6.34 -36.73 6.99
CA LEU A 6 -5.10 -36.01 7.26
C LEU A 6 -4.92 -34.94 6.17
N ASN A 7 -5.60 -33.80 6.36
CA ASN A 7 -5.32 -32.55 5.67
C ASN A 7 -3.97 -32.02 6.13
N LEU A 8 -2.95 -32.04 5.27
CA LEU A 8 -1.80 -31.15 5.45
C LEU A 8 -2.22 -29.73 5.05
N THR A 9 -2.90 -29.05 5.96
CA THR A 9 -3.31 -27.64 5.86
C THR A 9 -2.07 -26.75 5.80
N VAL A 10 -1.84 -26.06 4.69
CA VAL A 10 -1.00 -24.85 4.70
C VAL A 10 -1.67 -23.87 5.65
N SER A 11 -1.04 -23.60 6.80
CA SER A 11 -1.60 -22.68 7.79
C SER A 11 -1.67 -21.28 7.16
N PRO A 12 -2.82 -20.60 7.25
CA PRO A 12 -2.97 -19.27 6.66
C PRO A 12 -1.98 -18.29 7.28
N VAL A 13 -1.47 -17.36 6.48
CA VAL A 13 -0.74 -16.21 7.00
C VAL A 13 -1.70 -15.43 7.89
N THR A 14 -1.37 -15.27 9.16
CA THR A 14 -2.21 -14.57 10.13
C THR A 14 -1.63 -13.17 10.37
N ILE A 15 -2.45 -12.15 10.15
CA ILE A 15 -2.09 -10.74 10.34
C ILE A 15 -3.00 -10.16 11.42
N ALA A 16 -2.41 -9.60 12.47
CA ALA A 16 -3.14 -8.77 13.43
C ALA A 16 -3.16 -7.31 12.97
N ILE A 17 -4.29 -6.63 13.13
CA ILE A 17 -4.41 -5.18 13.00
C ILE A 17 -4.92 -4.65 14.33
N VAL A 18 -4.10 -3.88 15.03
CA VAL A 18 -4.44 -3.29 16.32
C VAL A 18 -5.02 -1.88 16.09
N GLY A 19 -6.32 -1.73 16.30
CA GLY A 19 -7.08 -0.53 16.06
C GLY A 19 -8.03 -0.68 14.86
N GLY A 20 -9.32 -0.77 15.12
CA GLY A 20 -10.41 -0.86 14.15
C GLY A 20 -10.96 0.49 13.70
N GLY A 21 -10.23 1.59 13.89
CA GLY A 21 -10.59 2.89 13.31
C GLY A 21 -10.47 2.91 11.78
N CYS A 22 -10.56 4.11 11.19
CA CYS A 22 -10.45 4.30 9.73
C CYS A 22 -9.18 3.65 9.15
N SER A 23 -8.00 3.93 9.71
CA SER A 23 -6.73 3.38 9.20
C SER A 23 -6.68 1.84 9.20
N GLY A 24 -7.04 1.19 10.31
CA GLY A 24 -7.00 -0.28 10.38
C GLY A 24 -8.06 -0.94 9.53
N SER A 25 -9.24 -0.33 9.42
CA SER A 25 -10.32 -0.82 8.55
C SER A 25 -9.95 -0.73 7.08
N LEU A 26 -9.26 0.33 6.65
CA LEU A 26 -8.76 0.44 5.28
C LEU A 26 -7.67 -0.58 4.98
N VAL A 27 -6.77 -0.89 5.93
CA VAL A 27 -5.77 -1.96 5.76
C VAL A 27 -6.48 -3.32 5.63
N ALA A 28 -7.43 -3.61 6.51
CA ALA A 28 -8.22 -4.85 6.44
C ALA A 28 -8.96 -4.99 5.11
N ALA A 29 -9.64 -3.93 4.65
CA ALA A 29 -10.36 -3.93 3.38
C ALA A 29 -9.44 -4.17 2.17
N ASN A 30 -8.27 -3.52 2.13
CA ASN A 30 -7.29 -3.76 1.06
C ASN A 30 -6.68 -5.17 1.13
N LEU A 31 -6.39 -5.69 2.33
CA LEU A 31 -5.93 -7.07 2.49
C LEU A 31 -6.96 -8.08 1.97
N LEU A 32 -8.25 -7.85 2.22
CA LEU A 32 -9.33 -8.69 1.71
C LEU A 32 -9.45 -8.62 0.18
N ARG A 33 -9.41 -7.42 -0.41
CA ARG A 33 -9.43 -7.20 -1.87
C ARG A 33 -8.24 -7.86 -2.59
N HIS A 34 -7.08 -7.89 -1.95
CA HIS A 34 -5.82 -8.34 -2.57
C HIS A 34 -5.32 -9.70 -2.04
N ALA A 35 -6.15 -10.46 -1.30
CA ALA A 35 -5.77 -11.74 -0.74
C ALA A 35 -5.49 -12.79 -1.84
N THR A 36 -4.21 -12.96 -2.18
CA THR A 36 -3.75 -13.93 -3.21
C THR A 36 -3.24 -15.26 -2.63
N MET A 37 -3.37 -15.45 -1.31
CA MET A 37 -2.97 -16.65 -0.58
C MET A 37 -3.88 -16.89 0.63
N PRO A 38 -3.89 -18.08 1.24
CA PRO A 38 -4.63 -18.34 2.48
C PRO A 38 -4.23 -17.33 3.57
N LEU A 39 -5.21 -16.54 4.00
CA LEU A 39 -4.99 -15.38 4.85
C LEU A 39 -5.99 -15.39 6.00
N SER A 40 -5.54 -15.06 7.20
CA SER A 40 -6.37 -14.84 8.38
C SER A 40 -6.09 -13.45 8.94
N ILE A 41 -7.06 -12.56 8.84
CA ILE A 41 -6.94 -11.18 9.34
C ILE A 41 -7.69 -11.09 10.68
N LYS A 42 -6.99 -10.68 11.73
CA LYS A 42 -7.53 -10.44 13.06
C LYS A 42 -7.53 -8.94 13.34
N LEU A 43 -8.70 -8.30 13.29
CA LEU A 43 -8.85 -6.87 13.60
C LEU A 43 -9.26 -6.70 15.06
N ILE A 44 -8.36 -6.11 15.85
CA ILE A 44 -8.52 -5.94 17.30
C ILE A 44 -8.97 -4.50 17.56
N GLU A 45 -10.13 -4.32 18.16
CA GLU A 45 -10.72 -3.01 18.47
C GLU A 45 -11.37 -3.00 19.84
N ARG A 46 -10.99 -2.05 20.69
CA ARG A 46 -11.50 -1.95 22.06
C ARG A 46 -12.96 -1.50 22.13
N SER A 47 -13.44 -0.78 21.12
CA SER A 47 -14.83 -0.34 21.01
C SER A 47 -15.68 -1.36 20.25
N GLN A 48 -16.99 -1.35 20.47
CA GLN A 48 -17.92 -2.22 19.74
C GLN A 48 -18.17 -1.75 18.29
N GLU A 49 -17.62 -0.60 17.88
CA GLU A 49 -17.83 -0.02 16.55
C GLU A 49 -16.52 0.04 15.75
N VAL A 50 -16.38 -0.86 14.77
CA VAL A 50 -15.28 -0.84 13.79
C VAL A 50 -15.55 0.21 12.70
N GLY A 51 -14.53 0.72 12.02
CA GLY A 51 -14.59 1.61 10.86
C GLY A 51 -14.52 3.10 11.19
N LYS A 52 -15.22 3.54 12.22
CA LYS A 52 -15.41 4.97 12.51
C LYS A 52 -14.18 5.60 13.19
N GLY A 53 -13.63 4.92 14.20
CA GLY A 53 -12.59 5.48 15.06
C GLY A 53 -13.01 6.81 15.72
N VAL A 54 -12.05 7.52 16.33
CA VAL A 54 -12.34 8.76 17.07
C VAL A 54 -12.88 9.88 16.17
N ALA A 55 -12.35 10.03 14.96
CA ALA A 55 -12.69 11.17 14.10
C ALA A 55 -14.08 11.06 13.44
N TYR A 56 -14.55 9.85 13.16
CA TYR A 56 -15.81 9.60 12.45
C TYR A 56 -16.88 8.94 13.33
N GLY A 57 -16.56 8.65 14.59
CA GLY A 57 -17.48 8.12 15.61
C GLY A 57 -18.36 9.19 16.28
N THR A 58 -18.36 10.43 15.78
CA THR A 58 -19.18 11.51 16.32
C THR A 58 -20.68 11.20 16.23
N LYS A 59 -21.42 11.48 17.31
CA LYS A 59 -22.89 11.41 17.34
C LYS A 59 -23.56 12.69 16.83
N VAL A 60 -22.78 13.76 16.67
CA VAL A 60 -23.25 15.08 16.24
C VAL A 60 -23.25 15.14 14.71
N ASP A 61 -24.43 15.35 14.11
CA ASP A 61 -24.62 15.29 12.65
C ASP A 61 -23.97 16.47 11.91
N CYS A 62 -23.88 17.64 12.55
CA CYS A 62 -23.32 18.87 11.96
C CYS A 62 -21.79 18.89 11.93
N HIS A 63 -21.10 17.88 12.47
CA HIS A 63 -19.65 17.75 12.32
C HIS A 63 -19.32 17.34 10.88
N LEU A 64 -18.97 18.31 10.04
CA LEU A 64 -18.62 18.08 8.65
C LEU A 64 -17.18 17.60 8.48
N LEU A 65 -16.95 16.88 7.39
CA LEU A 65 -15.63 16.65 6.83
C LEU A 65 -15.00 17.99 6.46
N ASN A 66 -13.70 18.07 6.66
CA ASN A 66 -12.84 19.19 6.29
C ASN A 66 -12.20 19.02 4.90
N VAL A 67 -12.58 17.94 4.19
CA VAL A 67 -12.16 17.62 2.82
C VAL A 67 -13.42 17.32 2.00
N PRO A 68 -13.52 17.82 0.76
CA PRO A 68 -14.69 17.56 -0.09
C PRO A 68 -14.88 16.07 -0.41
N ALA A 69 -16.13 15.66 -0.63
CA ALA A 69 -16.50 14.27 -0.89
C ALA A 69 -15.68 13.61 -2.02
N GLY A 70 -15.41 14.33 -3.12
CA GLY A 70 -14.64 13.81 -4.25
C GLY A 70 -13.17 13.48 -3.94
N LYS A 71 -12.66 13.88 -2.77
CA LYS A 71 -11.30 13.57 -2.32
C LYS A 71 -11.26 12.59 -1.13
N MET A 72 -12.41 12.01 -0.77
CA MET A 72 -12.58 11.22 0.46
C MET A 72 -12.79 9.73 0.21
N SER A 73 -12.63 9.25 -1.03
CA SER A 73 -12.68 7.81 -1.30
C SER A 73 -11.72 7.01 -0.41
N ALA A 74 -12.21 5.88 0.10
CA ALA A 74 -11.47 4.88 0.89
C ALA A 74 -10.34 4.21 0.08
N TYR A 75 -10.47 4.17 -1.25
CA TYR A 75 -9.56 3.50 -2.16
C TYR A 75 -8.86 4.52 -3.06
N ALA A 76 -7.54 4.37 -3.23
CA ALA A 76 -6.74 5.29 -4.02
C ALA A 76 -6.96 5.07 -5.54
N ASP A 77 -7.15 3.81 -5.93
CA ASP A 77 -7.43 3.31 -7.27
C ASP A 77 -8.88 3.57 -7.72
N GLU A 78 -9.80 3.81 -6.80
CA GLU A 78 -11.21 4.12 -7.09
C GLU A 78 -11.60 5.51 -6.55
N PRO A 79 -11.20 6.61 -7.21
CA PRO A 79 -11.35 7.97 -6.68
C PRO A 79 -12.80 8.39 -6.44
N ASN A 80 -13.76 7.80 -7.17
CA ASN A 80 -15.19 8.10 -7.06
C ASN A 80 -15.95 7.18 -6.08
N HIS A 81 -15.31 6.21 -5.44
CA HIS A 81 -15.98 5.18 -4.64
C HIS A 81 -16.92 5.77 -3.56
N PHE A 82 -16.47 6.78 -2.82
CA PHE A 82 -17.31 7.44 -1.80
C PHE A 82 -18.50 8.19 -2.41
N LEU A 83 -18.30 8.89 -3.53
CA LEU A 83 -19.38 9.63 -4.19
C LEU A 83 -20.45 8.67 -4.74
N ASN A 84 -20.02 7.57 -5.36
CA ASN A 84 -20.92 6.52 -5.83
C ASN A 84 -21.70 5.90 -4.67
N TRP A 85 -21.02 5.59 -3.55
CA TRP A 85 -21.67 5.07 -2.36
C TRP A 85 -22.72 6.04 -1.80
N LEU A 86 -22.42 7.34 -1.75
CA LEU A 86 -23.38 8.37 -1.31
C LEU A 86 -24.64 8.37 -2.19
N HIS A 87 -24.47 8.36 -3.51
CA HIS A 87 -25.59 8.34 -4.46
C HIS A 87 -26.45 7.09 -4.33
N SER A 88 -25.82 5.92 -4.13
CA SER A 88 -26.52 4.66 -3.90
C SER A 88 -27.23 4.58 -2.54
N ASN A 89 -26.86 5.43 -1.57
CA ASN A 89 -27.41 5.44 -0.21
C ASN A 89 -28.29 6.68 0.07
N GLY A 90 -28.87 7.29 -0.97
CA GLY A 90 -29.90 8.31 -0.82
C GLY A 90 -29.40 9.76 -0.74
N TYR A 91 -28.12 10.02 -1.03
CA TYR A 91 -27.52 11.37 -1.04
C TYR A 91 -27.25 11.87 -2.47
N GLN A 92 -28.24 11.79 -3.35
CA GLN A 92 -28.08 12.08 -4.80
C GLN A 92 -27.74 13.55 -5.09
N GLU A 93 -28.07 14.46 -4.18
CA GLU A 93 -27.78 15.89 -4.26
C GLU A 93 -26.32 16.24 -3.95
N VAL A 94 -25.56 15.31 -3.37
CA VAL A 94 -24.17 15.54 -2.98
C VAL A 94 -23.26 15.54 -4.20
N THR A 95 -22.43 16.57 -4.31
CA THR A 95 -21.44 16.74 -5.38
C THR A 95 -20.02 16.45 -4.87
N ALA A 96 -19.06 16.32 -5.79
CA ALA A 96 -17.65 16.15 -5.45
C ALA A 96 -17.08 17.28 -4.57
N SER A 97 -17.65 18.49 -4.63
CA SER A 97 -17.24 19.66 -3.83
C SER A 97 -17.94 19.76 -2.47
N THR A 98 -18.97 18.97 -2.21
CA THR A 98 -19.76 19.03 -0.96
C THR A 98 -18.97 18.49 0.23
N PHE A 99 -19.11 19.15 1.39
CA PHE A 99 -18.57 18.69 2.67
C PHE A 99 -19.63 17.87 3.41
N VAL A 100 -19.44 16.55 3.42
CA VAL A 100 -20.40 15.60 4.02
C VAL A 100 -20.14 15.44 5.52
N SER A 101 -21.16 15.07 6.30
CA SER A 101 -21.02 14.76 7.72
C SER A 101 -19.99 13.64 7.98
N ARG A 102 -19.19 13.79 9.03
CA ARG A 102 -18.23 12.77 9.49
C ARG A 102 -18.92 11.47 9.88
N LYS A 103 -20.15 11.54 10.40
CA LYS A 103 -20.94 10.35 10.77
C LYS A 103 -21.28 9.51 9.53
N VAL A 104 -21.74 10.17 8.46
CA VAL A 104 -22.01 9.52 7.16
C VAL A 104 -20.73 8.91 6.59
N TYR A 105 -19.60 9.61 6.70
CA TYR A 105 -18.31 9.06 6.30
C TYR A 105 -17.90 7.81 7.13
N GLY A 106 -18.16 7.82 8.43
CA GLY A 106 -17.94 6.66 9.30
C GLY A 106 -18.76 5.44 8.86
N ASN A 107 -20.03 5.66 8.46
CA ASN A 107 -20.89 4.61 7.91
C ASN A 107 -20.34 4.07 6.57
N TYR A 108 -19.80 4.94 5.72
CA TYR A 108 -19.15 4.53 4.48
C TYR A 108 -17.94 3.63 4.71
N ILE A 109 -17.07 3.93 5.69
CA ILE A 109 -15.93 3.06 6.01
C ILE A 109 -16.40 1.69 6.52
N GLN A 110 -17.43 1.66 7.35
CA GLN A 110 -18.06 0.40 7.79
C GLN A 110 -18.60 -0.40 6.61
N ALA A 111 -19.37 0.24 5.73
CA ALA A 111 -19.90 -0.40 4.54
C ALA A 111 -18.78 -0.93 3.63
N THR A 112 -17.71 -0.15 3.43
CA THR A 112 -16.55 -0.52 2.63
C THR A 112 -15.85 -1.77 3.18
N LEU A 113 -15.67 -1.87 4.49
CA LEU A 113 -15.07 -3.05 5.12
C LEU A 113 -15.98 -4.27 5.01
N ASN A 114 -17.29 -4.10 5.23
CA ASN A 114 -18.27 -5.19 5.12
C ASN A 114 -18.39 -5.70 3.68
N GLU A 115 -18.35 -4.82 2.70
CA GLU A 115 -18.32 -5.17 1.28
C GLU A 115 -17.04 -5.93 0.91
N ALA A 116 -15.89 -5.47 1.39
CA ALA A 116 -14.62 -6.17 1.17
C ALA A 116 -14.62 -7.58 1.80
N GLU A 117 -15.23 -7.75 2.96
CA GLU A 117 -15.42 -9.07 3.60
C GLU A 117 -16.38 -9.95 2.81
N ALA A 118 -17.53 -9.41 2.37
CA ALA A 118 -18.51 -10.16 1.60
C ALA A 118 -17.96 -10.63 0.24
N ASN A 119 -17.10 -9.82 -0.37
CA ASN A 119 -16.44 -10.12 -1.65
C ASN A 119 -15.08 -10.81 -1.49
N ALA A 120 -14.66 -11.13 -0.25
CA ALA A 120 -13.37 -11.76 -0.01
C ALA A 120 -13.34 -13.18 -0.60
N PRO A 121 -12.19 -13.62 -1.14
CA PRO A 121 -12.07 -14.98 -1.61
C PRO A 121 -12.19 -15.98 -0.44
N ALA A 122 -12.68 -17.20 -0.72
CA ALA A 122 -12.97 -18.22 0.31
C ALA A 122 -11.76 -18.63 1.18
N TRP A 123 -10.54 -18.34 0.73
CA TRP A 123 -9.29 -18.60 1.47
C TRP A 123 -8.85 -17.44 2.37
N ALA A 124 -9.53 -16.29 2.32
CA ALA A 124 -9.33 -15.18 3.24
C ALA A 124 -10.38 -15.25 4.35
N ARG A 125 -9.92 -15.30 5.60
CA ARG A 125 -10.75 -15.25 6.81
C ARG A 125 -10.57 -13.90 7.48
N PHE A 126 -11.68 -13.30 7.88
CA PHE A 126 -11.69 -12.05 8.64
C PHE A 126 -12.36 -12.27 9.99
N GLU A 127 -11.72 -11.78 11.05
CA GLU A 127 -12.21 -11.88 12.40
C GLU A 127 -12.12 -10.52 13.09
N ARG A 128 -13.22 -10.07 13.68
CA ARG A 128 -13.30 -8.87 14.53
C ARG A 128 -13.20 -9.32 15.98
N ILE A 129 -12.18 -8.81 16.68
CA ILE A 129 -11.90 -9.13 18.08
C ILE A 129 -12.13 -7.86 18.90
N PHE A 130 -13.16 -7.88 19.73
CA PHE A 130 -13.57 -6.73 20.54
C PHE A 130 -12.85 -6.72 21.89
N ASP A 131 -11.57 -6.37 21.87
CA ASP A 131 -10.69 -6.34 23.04
C ASP A 131 -9.57 -5.29 22.84
N GLU A 132 -8.84 -4.97 23.91
CA GLU A 132 -7.69 -4.06 23.87
C GLU A 132 -6.38 -4.84 23.85
N ALA A 133 -5.54 -4.61 22.83
CA ALA A 133 -4.17 -5.11 22.83
C ALA A 133 -3.32 -4.27 23.80
N ILE A 134 -2.76 -4.92 24.82
CA ILE A 134 -2.01 -4.27 25.91
C ILE A 134 -0.49 -4.48 25.81
N ALA A 135 -0.06 -5.53 25.13
CA ALA A 135 1.35 -5.82 24.87
C ALA A 135 1.53 -6.61 23.58
N ILE A 136 2.71 -6.49 22.97
CA ILE A 136 3.14 -7.32 21.86
C ILE A 136 4.56 -7.80 22.16
N GLU A 137 4.82 -9.07 21.88
CA GLU A 137 6.16 -9.66 21.87
C GLU A 137 6.45 -10.25 20.49
N THR A 138 7.70 -10.15 20.05
CA THR A 138 8.14 -10.71 18.76
C THR A 138 9.23 -11.73 18.97
N THR A 139 9.15 -12.83 18.23
CA THR A 139 10.20 -13.83 18.04
C THR A 139 10.75 -13.75 16.62
N ARG A 140 11.69 -14.63 16.22
CA ARG A 140 12.21 -14.67 14.85
C ARG A 140 11.16 -14.93 13.76
N HIS A 141 10.02 -15.56 14.10
CA HIS A 141 9.06 -16.04 13.10
C HIS A 141 7.58 -15.78 13.45
N ARG A 142 7.30 -15.22 14.63
CA ARG A 142 5.94 -15.02 15.14
C ARG A 142 5.87 -13.79 16.03
N THR A 143 4.71 -13.16 16.02
CA THR A 143 4.31 -12.06 16.88
C THR A 143 3.19 -12.55 17.80
N MET A 144 3.32 -12.29 19.09
CA MET A 144 2.31 -12.57 20.10
C MET A 144 1.65 -11.26 20.49
N VAL A 145 0.32 -11.19 20.40
CA VAL A 145 -0.47 -10.03 20.81
C VAL A 145 -1.25 -10.41 22.06
N TYR A 146 -0.96 -9.73 23.17
CA TYR A 146 -1.61 -9.95 24.45
C TYR A 146 -2.80 -8.99 24.59
N LEU A 147 -3.97 -9.56 24.87
CA LEU A 147 -5.21 -8.82 25.03
C LEU A 147 -5.53 -8.57 26.50
N ASN A 148 -6.34 -7.56 26.79
CA ASN A 148 -6.73 -7.18 28.15
C ASN A 148 -7.59 -8.26 28.83
N SER A 149 -8.34 -9.07 28.07
CA SER A 149 -9.04 -10.25 28.61
C SER A 149 -8.12 -11.34 29.16
N GLY A 150 -6.81 -11.30 28.84
CA GLY A 150 -5.84 -12.36 29.12
C GLY A 150 -5.65 -13.35 27.97
N GLU A 151 -6.42 -13.24 26.88
CA GLU A 151 -6.18 -14.02 25.67
C GLU A 151 -4.88 -13.59 24.97
N THR A 152 -4.21 -14.55 24.34
CA THR A 152 -3.00 -14.31 23.54
C THR A 152 -3.21 -14.77 22.11
N LEU A 153 -3.02 -13.86 21.16
CA LEU A 153 -3.12 -14.15 19.73
C LEU A 153 -1.73 -14.40 19.14
N TYR A 154 -1.60 -15.48 18.38
CA TYR A 154 -0.38 -15.82 17.66
C TYR A 154 -0.53 -15.47 16.18
N VAL A 155 0.28 -14.52 15.71
CA VAL A 155 0.21 -14.00 14.33
C VAL A 155 1.61 -13.92 13.72
N GLN A 156 1.69 -13.78 12.40
CA GLN A 156 2.96 -13.63 11.68
C GLN A 156 3.37 -12.16 11.61
N LYS A 157 2.43 -11.27 11.29
CA LYS A 157 2.66 -9.82 11.22
C LYS A 157 1.62 -9.07 12.04
N ALA A 158 1.97 -7.90 12.55
CA ALA A 158 1.06 -7.01 13.25
C ALA A 158 1.16 -5.57 12.72
N VAL A 159 0.00 -4.92 12.57
CA VAL A 159 -0.12 -3.51 12.19
C VAL A 159 -0.62 -2.71 13.38
N LEU A 160 0.11 -1.66 13.76
CA LEU A 160 -0.28 -0.74 14.83
C LEU A 160 -1.10 0.43 14.25
N ALA A 161 -2.39 0.23 14.03
CA ALA A 161 -3.32 1.26 13.56
C ALA A 161 -3.89 2.11 14.72
N LEU A 162 -3.02 2.60 15.60
CA LEU A 162 -3.38 3.22 16.90
C LEU A 162 -4.08 4.59 16.77
N GLY A 163 -4.01 5.21 15.60
CA GLY A 163 -4.58 6.53 15.36
C GLY A 163 -3.94 7.61 16.25
N ASN A 164 -4.80 8.47 16.80
CA ASN A 164 -4.40 9.64 17.56
C ASN A 164 -4.33 9.35 19.06
N LEU A 165 -3.25 9.76 19.73
CA LEU A 165 -3.19 9.69 21.19
C LEU A 165 -4.10 10.77 21.81
N PRO A 166 -4.67 10.51 23.00
CA PRO A 166 -5.47 11.48 23.72
C PRO A 166 -4.74 12.81 23.94
N ALA A 167 -5.49 13.91 23.95
CA ALA A 167 -4.95 15.23 24.20
C ALA A 167 -4.17 15.29 25.53
N ALA A 168 -3.05 16.02 25.53
CA ALA A 168 -2.29 16.26 26.75
C ALA A 168 -3.04 17.24 27.67
N LEU A 169 -2.88 17.05 28.99
CA LEU A 169 -3.39 17.97 30.00
C LEU A 169 -2.44 19.17 30.15
N PRO A 170 -2.88 20.42 29.91
CA PRO A 170 -2.06 21.58 30.20
C PRO A 170 -1.86 21.72 31.72
N LYS A 171 -0.59 21.79 32.17
CA LYS A 171 -0.23 21.78 33.61
C LYS A 171 -1.03 22.77 34.49
N PRO A 172 -1.26 24.04 34.10
CA PRO A 172 -2.02 24.98 34.94
C PRO A 172 -3.47 24.55 35.20
N ILE A 173 -4.05 23.75 34.31
CA ILE A 173 -5.46 23.33 34.36
C ILE A 173 -5.65 22.09 35.25
N ALA A 174 -4.57 21.36 35.55
CA ALA A 174 -4.62 20.19 36.43
C ALA A 174 -5.18 20.51 37.84
N ALA A 175 -5.07 21.76 38.28
CA ALA A 175 -5.56 22.23 39.57
C ALA A 175 -7.10 22.33 39.67
N VAL A 176 -7.84 22.24 38.56
CA VAL A 176 -9.30 22.49 38.51
C VAL A 176 -10.07 21.34 37.85
N ALA A 177 -9.70 20.10 38.18
CA ALA A 177 -10.20 18.88 37.53
C ALA A 177 -11.73 18.79 37.41
N ASN A 178 -12.48 19.24 38.43
CA ASN A 178 -13.94 19.11 38.48
C ASN A 178 -14.71 20.02 37.50
N ARG A 179 -14.05 21.00 36.88
CA ARG A 179 -14.65 21.93 35.89
C ARG A 179 -13.94 21.87 34.54
N TYR A 180 -13.08 20.87 34.36
CA TYR A 180 -12.28 20.66 33.18
C TYR A 180 -12.71 19.39 32.44
N VAL A 181 -13.08 19.53 31.17
CA VAL A 181 -13.37 18.40 30.30
C VAL A 181 -12.15 18.09 29.44
N LYS A 182 -11.60 16.89 29.64
CA LYS A 182 -10.39 16.42 28.96
C LYS A 182 -10.59 16.13 27.48
N ASP A 183 -11.74 15.60 27.10
CA ASP A 183 -12.05 15.20 25.73
C ASP A 183 -13.20 16.05 25.18
N ALA A 184 -12.88 16.88 24.17
CA ALA A 184 -13.84 17.76 23.50
C ALA A 184 -14.93 17.01 22.74
N TRP A 185 -14.72 15.74 22.38
CA TRP A 185 -15.71 14.91 21.69
C TRP A 185 -16.54 14.04 22.63
N SER A 186 -16.30 14.12 23.94
CA SER A 186 -17.14 13.45 24.95
C SER A 186 -18.52 14.10 25.05
N GLU A 187 -19.53 13.32 25.43
CA GLU A 187 -20.87 13.84 25.70
C GLU A 187 -20.85 14.88 26.84
N GLU A 188 -19.95 14.71 27.80
CA GLU A 188 -19.74 15.63 28.91
C GLU A 188 -19.37 17.03 28.44
N ALA A 189 -18.58 17.19 27.37
CA ALA A 189 -18.09 18.48 26.89
C ALA A 189 -19.18 19.54 26.76
N ILE A 190 -20.36 19.14 26.31
CA ILE A 190 -21.51 20.01 26.04
C ILE A 190 -22.77 19.61 26.81
N ALA A 191 -22.63 18.79 27.87
CA ALA A 191 -23.74 18.38 28.73
C ALA A 191 -23.92 19.33 29.91
N ASN A 192 -25.18 19.54 30.31
CA ASN A 192 -25.58 20.31 31.50
C ASN A 192 -25.04 21.75 31.52
N LEU A 193 -24.85 22.36 30.35
CA LEU A 193 -24.54 23.79 30.24
C LEU A 193 -25.83 24.61 30.31
N GLN A 194 -25.84 25.63 31.15
CA GLN A 194 -26.94 26.60 31.21
C GLN A 194 -26.81 27.63 30.08
N PRO A 195 -27.92 28.21 29.59
CA PRO A 195 -27.89 29.17 28.48
C PRO A 195 -26.98 30.39 28.68
N GLU A 196 -26.72 30.77 29.92
CA GLU A 196 -25.90 31.90 30.36
C GLU A 196 -24.49 31.53 30.84
N ASP A 197 -24.13 30.24 30.82
CA ASP A 197 -22.78 29.81 31.23
C ASP A 197 -21.70 30.47 30.36
N THR A 198 -20.54 30.72 30.97
CA THR A 198 -19.34 31.13 30.24
C THR A 198 -18.37 29.96 30.14
N ILE A 199 -17.84 29.66 28.97
CA ILE A 199 -16.91 28.54 28.76
C ILE A 199 -15.57 28.98 28.17
N LEU A 200 -14.51 28.24 28.47
CA LEU A 200 -13.18 28.41 27.89
C LEU A 200 -12.79 27.19 27.05
N LEU A 201 -12.51 27.40 25.77
CA LEU A 201 -11.97 26.41 24.84
C LEU A 201 -10.44 26.58 24.77
N VAL A 202 -9.69 25.54 25.12
CA VAL A 202 -8.23 25.58 25.15
C VAL A 202 -7.68 24.96 23.88
N GLY A 203 -7.27 25.79 22.94
CA GLY A 203 -6.94 25.44 21.57
C GLY A 203 -7.94 26.05 20.60
N THR A 204 -7.45 26.51 19.44
CA THR A 204 -8.26 27.20 18.42
C THR A 204 -8.24 26.47 17.08
N GLY A 205 -7.88 25.17 17.08
CA GLY A 205 -7.83 24.32 15.87
C GLY A 205 -9.18 23.68 15.54
N LEU A 206 -9.18 22.66 14.68
CA LEU A 206 -10.40 21.96 14.23
C LEU A 206 -11.24 21.38 15.37
N THR A 207 -10.62 20.90 16.45
CA THR A 207 -11.35 20.39 17.63
C THR A 207 -12.20 21.47 18.31
N MET A 208 -11.76 22.73 18.30
CA MET A 208 -12.55 23.85 18.82
C MET A 208 -13.75 24.13 17.92
N VAL A 209 -13.54 24.06 16.61
CA VAL A 209 -14.60 24.23 15.61
C VAL A 209 -15.71 23.19 15.81
N ASP A 210 -15.35 21.92 16.03
CA ASP A 210 -16.34 20.87 16.31
C ASP A 210 -17.19 21.22 17.54
N VAL A 211 -16.57 21.63 18.66
CA VAL A 211 -17.29 22.04 19.88
C VAL A 211 -18.21 23.24 19.61
N MET A 212 -17.73 24.25 18.87
CA MET A 212 -18.53 25.43 18.51
C MET A 212 -19.79 25.08 17.74
N VAL A 213 -19.68 24.20 16.73
CA VAL A 213 -20.81 23.82 15.88
C VAL A 213 -21.79 22.95 16.67
N ALA A 214 -21.30 22.07 17.55
CA ALA A 214 -22.16 21.29 18.44
C ALA A 214 -22.93 22.17 19.44
N LEU A 215 -22.29 23.19 20.01
CA LEU A 215 -22.94 24.17 20.89
C LEU A 215 -23.99 25.00 20.15
N ALA A 216 -23.66 25.46 18.94
CA ALA A 216 -24.60 26.19 18.10
C ALA A 216 -25.84 25.34 17.76
N GLN A 217 -25.65 24.06 17.42
CA GLN A 217 -26.76 23.14 17.16
C GLN A 217 -27.66 22.92 18.39
N LYS A 218 -27.08 22.91 19.60
CA LYS A 218 -27.83 22.85 20.86
C LYS A 218 -28.48 24.19 21.26
N GLY A 219 -28.25 25.26 20.51
CA GLY A 219 -28.79 26.58 20.81
C GLY A 219 -28.15 27.24 22.04
N PHE A 220 -26.90 26.89 22.38
CA PHE A 220 -26.18 27.53 23.48
C PHE A 220 -25.92 29.01 23.16
N ARG A 221 -26.29 29.91 24.08
CA ARG A 221 -26.20 31.37 23.92
C ARG A 221 -25.16 32.04 24.83
N GLY A 222 -24.54 31.25 25.69
CA GLY A 222 -23.57 31.72 26.67
C GLY A 222 -22.27 32.17 26.04
N LYS A 223 -21.43 32.82 26.84
CA LYS A 223 -20.18 33.43 26.36
C LYS A 223 -19.08 32.37 26.19
N ILE A 224 -18.34 32.45 25.10
CA ILE A 224 -17.31 31.50 24.71
C ILE A 224 -15.98 32.24 24.54
N HIS A 225 -14.99 31.84 25.33
CA HIS A 225 -13.62 32.28 25.19
C HIS A 225 -12.80 31.14 24.58
N ALA A 226 -11.94 31.43 23.60
CA ALA A 226 -11.06 30.44 22.99
C ALA A 226 -9.62 30.95 23.04
N VAL A 227 -8.71 30.16 23.63
CA VAL A 227 -7.31 30.55 23.82
C VAL A 227 -6.36 29.59 23.14
N SER A 228 -5.39 30.13 22.40
CA SER A 228 -4.25 29.34 21.92
C SER A 228 -2.99 30.18 21.89
N ARG A 229 -1.84 29.54 21.73
CA ARG A 229 -0.52 30.22 21.75
C ARG A 229 -0.41 31.38 20.76
N HIS A 230 -1.18 31.37 19.67
CA HIS A 230 -1.08 32.36 18.59
C HIS A 230 -2.43 33.02 18.28
N GLY A 231 -3.55 32.52 18.83
CA GLY A 231 -4.88 33.05 18.52
C GLY A 231 -5.37 32.76 17.09
N LEU A 232 -4.63 31.95 16.31
CA LEU A 232 -4.97 31.65 14.92
C LEU A 232 -6.09 30.59 14.85
N THR A 233 -6.98 30.72 13.87
CA THR A 233 -8.09 29.81 13.62
C THR A 233 -8.04 29.24 12.21
N PRO A 234 -8.53 28.01 11.98
CA PRO A 234 -8.65 27.42 10.64
C PRO A 234 -9.34 28.36 9.65
N LEU A 235 -8.72 28.55 8.49
CA LEU A 235 -9.28 29.38 7.42
C LEU A 235 -10.34 28.60 6.62
N ARG A 236 -11.25 29.32 5.96
CA ARG A 236 -12.31 28.70 5.15
C ARG A 236 -11.80 28.22 3.79
N HIS A 237 -12.37 27.11 3.32
CA HIS A 237 -12.29 26.70 1.91
C HIS A 237 -12.92 27.74 1.00
N GLN A 238 -12.41 27.82 -0.24
CA GLN A 238 -12.94 28.64 -1.31
C GLN A 238 -12.57 27.97 -2.63
N THR A 239 -13.46 28.04 -3.62
CA THR A 239 -13.15 27.57 -4.97
C THR A 239 -11.99 28.36 -5.55
N THR A 240 -11.00 27.65 -6.09
CA THR A 240 -9.82 28.25 -6.70
C THR A 240 -9.49 27.57 -8.01
N THR A 241 -9.03 28.35 -8.98
CA THR A 241 -8.35 27.81 -10.16
C THR A 241 -7.05 27.12 -9.74
N PRO A 242 -6.75 25.90 -10.23
CA PRO A 242 -5.49 25.23 -9.94
C PRO A 242 -4.28 26.11 -10.27
N TYR A 243 -3.27 26.11 -9.40
CA TYR A 243 -2.01 26.80 -9.63
C TYR A 243 -0.99 25.82 -10.23
N PRO A 244 -0.15 26.25 -11.19
CA PRO A 244 0.91 25.41 -11.73
C PRO A 244 1.85 24.88 -10.65
N VAL A 245 2.45 23.72 -10.90
CA VAL A 245 3.54 23.21 -10.06
C VAL A 245 4.70 24.20 -10.17
N PHE A 246 5.13 24.74 -9.04
CA PHE A 246 6.17 25.78 -8.96
C PHE A 246 7.38 25.34 -8.10
N LEU A 247 7.30 24.14 -7.54
CA LEU A 247 8.29 23.56 -6.64
C LEU A 247 8.59 22.15 -7.09
N ASP A 248 9.88 21.83 -7.15
CA ASP A 248 10.40 20.50 -7.38
C ASP A 248 11.29 20.10 -6.18
N VAL A 249 11.29 18.82 -5.79
CA VAL A 249 11.94 18.37 -4.55
C VAL A 249 13.47 18.48 -4.62
N GLU A 250 14.04 18.24 -5.79
CA GLU A 250 15.49 18.28 -5.99
C GLU A 250 16.00 19.72 -5.86
N THR A 251 15.30 20.64 -6.52
CA THR A 251 15.64 22.06 -6.60
C THR A 251 15.08 22.91 -5.46
N ALA A 252 14.16 22.37 -4.64
CA ALA A 252 13.53 23.10 -3.54
C ALA A 252 14.56 23.62 -2.52
N PRO A 253 14.34 24.84 -1.98
CA PRO A 253 15.17 25.37 -0.91
C PRO A 253 15.25 24.42 0.29
N LYS A 254 16.44 24.28 0.86
CA LYS A 254 16.71 23.33 1.95
C LYS A 254 16.49 23.91 3.34
N THR A 255 16.01 25.15 3.45
CA THR A 255 15.65 25.79 4.72
C THR A 255 14.17 26.17 4.80
N ALA A 256 13.60 26.08 6.00
CA ALA A 256 12.21 26.44 6.24
C ALA A 256 11.94 27.93 5.95
N ARG A 257 12.96 28.78 6.14
CA ARG A 257 12.88 30.23 5.86
C ARG A 257 12.78 30.51 4.37
N GLU A 258 13.62 29.89 3.55
CA GLU A 258 13.63 30.10 2.10
C GLU A 258 12.38 29.52 1.45
N LEU A 259 11.94 28.33 1.88
CA LEU A 259 10.65 27.78 1.45
C LEU A 259 9.50 28.75 1.76
N LEU A 260 9.46 29.33 2.96
CA LEU A 260 8.45 30.31 3.31
C LEU A 260 8.53 31.59 2.46
N HIS A 261 9.74 32.05 2.10
CA HIS A 261 9.92 33.21 1.22
C HIS A 261 9.41 32.92 -0.19
N LEU A 262 9.77 31.77 -0.75
CA LEU A 262 9.29 31.32 -2.06
C LEU A 262 7.77 31.20 -2.08
N VAL A 263 7.17 30.52 -1.11
CA VAL A 263 5.71 30.43 -1.00
C VAL A 263 5.07 31.82 -0.94
N ARG A 264 5.62 32.75 -0.15
CA ARG A 264 5.10 34.13 -0.09
C ARG A 264 5.24 34.88 -1.42
N GLN A 265 6.29 34.62 -2.18
CA GLN A 265 6.48 35.19 -3.52
C GLN A 265 5.41 34.67 -4.48
N GLU A 266 5.18 33.36 -4.52
CA GLU A 266 4.14 32.74 -5.35
C GLU A 266 2.72 33.15 -4.95
N VAL A 267 2.47 33.35 -3.65
CA VAL A 267 1.21 33.92 -3.16
C VAL A 267 0.98 35.33 -3.71
N ARG A 268 2.02 36.16 -3.81
CA ARG A 268 1.90 37.50 -4.42
C ARG A 268 1.67 37.44 -5.92
N LEU A 269 2.27 36.47 -6.62
CA LEU A 269 2.09 36.30 -8.06
C LEU A 269 0.69 35.78 -8.40
N SER A 270 0.24 34.75 -7.68
CA SER A 270 -1.09 34.14 -7.86
C SER A 270 -2.24 35.03 -7.40
N GLN A 271 -1.98 35.96 -6.46
CA GLN A 271 -2.99 36.68 -5.68
C GLN A 271 -3.98 35.74 -4.94
N ASN A 272 -3.66 34.45 -4.84
CA ASN A 272 -4.53 33.43 -4.26
C ASN A 272 -3.70 32.39 -3.53
N TRP A 273 -3.53 32.62 -2.23
CA TRP A 273 -2.72 31.73 -1.38
C TRP A 273 -3.26 30.30 -1.31
N ARG A 274 -4.57 30.09 -1.49
CA ARG A 274 -5.16 28.75 -1.38
C ARG A 274 -4.66 27.85 -2.49
N ALA A 275 -4.65 28.37 -3.71
CA ALA A 275 -4.18 27.67 -4.91
C ALA A 275 -2.69 27.29 -4.79
N VAL A 276 -1.85 28.20 -4.28
CA VAL A 276 -0.42 27.95 -4.05
C VAL A 276 -0.21 26.86 -3.00
N ILE A 277 -0.91 26.92 -1.86
CA ILE A 277 -0.81 25.88 -0.82
C ILE A 277 -1.31 24.53 -1.34
N ASP A 278 -2.37 24.51 -2.14
CA ASP A 278 -2.90 23.28 -2.74
C ASP A 278 -1.94 22.66 -3.77
N ALA A 279 -1.21 23.48 -4.54
CA ALA A 279 -0.20 23.03 -5.49
C ALA A 279 1.03 22.39 -4.82
N MET A 280 1.34 22.72 -3.56
CA MET A 280 2.44 22.09 -2.80
C MET A 280 2.09 20.69 -2.28
N ARG A 281 0.80 20.34 -2.22
CA ARG A 281 0.34 19.14 -1.51
C ARG A 281 0.97 17.84 -2.02
N PRO A 282 1.08 17.58 -3.34
CA PRO A 282 1.61 16.32 -3.85
C PRO A 282 3.02 16.00 -3.35
N ILE A 283 3.82 17.04 -3.04
CA ILE A 283 5.23 16.91 -2.67
C ILE A 283 5.53 17.26 -1.21
N THR A 284 4.53 17.59 -0.39
CA THR A 284 4.75 18.09 0.98
C THR A 284 5.49 17.08 1.86
N GLN A 285 5.22 15.78 1.70
CA GLN A 285 5.93 14.73 2.43
C GLN A 285 7.41 14.64 2.03
N GLN A 286 7.68 14.71 0.73
CA GLN A 286 9.04 14.66 0.18
C GLN A 286 9.84 15.89 0.61
N LEU A 287 9.23 17.09 0.58
CA LEU A 287 9.84 18.32 1.10
C LEU A 287 10.18 18.18 2.59
N TRP A 288 9.29 17.58 3.38
CA TRP A 288 9.55 17.33 4.80
C TRP A 288 10.73 16.38 5.03
N GLN A 289 10.79 15.28 4.29
CA GLN A 289 11.88 14.31 4.37
C GLN A 289 13.22 14.90 3.91
N ALA A 290 13.20 15.77 2.90
CA ALA A 290 14.38 16.46 2.38
C ALA A 290 14.90 17.57 3.32
N LEU A 291 14.08 18.07 4.26
CA LEU A 291 14.52 19.12 5.19
C LEU A 291 15.49 18.56 6.24
N PRO A 292 16.66 19.20 6.47
CA PRO A 292 17.54 18.83 7.56
C PRO A 292 16.81 18.87 8.91
N PHE A 293 17.20 17.98 9.84
CA PHE A 293 16.55 17.86 11.15
C PHE A 293 16.44 19.19 11.94
N LYS A 294 17.46 20.07 11.83
CA LYS A 294 17.44 21.41 12.45
C LYS A 294 16.33 22.30 11.84
N GLU A 295 16.08 22.17 10.54
CA GLU A 295 15.05 22.91 9.82
C GLU A 295 13.65 22.32 10.06
N GLN A 296 13.51 21.01 10.19
CA GLN A 296 12.25 20.39 10.65
C GLN A 296 11.85 20.94 12.04
N LYS A 297 12.79 21.02 12.99
CA LYS A 297 12.55 21.67 14.30
C LYS A 297 12.16 23.14 14.16
N ARG A 298 12.81 23.88 13.27
CA ARG A 298 12.52 25.29 13.00
C ARG A 298 11.12 25.47 12.41
N PHE A 299 10.73 24.63 11.45
CA PHE A 299 9.37 24.58 10.90
C PHE A 299 8.34 24.36 12.01
N LEU A 300 8.53 23.34 12.87
CA LEU A 300 7.60 23.07 13.97
C LEU A 300 7.46 24.23 14.96
N ARG A 301 8.55 24.93 15.23
CA ARG A 301 8.57 26.06 16.16
C ARG A 301 7.93 27.32 15.59
N HIS A 302 8.16 27.63 14.32
CA HIS A 302 7.86 28.95 13.75
C HIS A 302 6.79 28.94 12.66
N VAL A 303 6.65 27.86 11.90
CA VAL A 303 5.83 27.82 10.68
C VAL A 303 4.58 26.97 10.88
N LYS A 304 4.66 25.87 11.63
CA LYS A 304 3.56 24.90 11.81
C LYS A 304 2.21 25.54 12.10
N ALA A 305 2.13 26.48 13.05
CA ALA A 305 0.86 27.09 13.45
C ALA A 305 0.18 27.83 12.28
N TYR A 306 0.97 28.49 11.42
CA TYR A 306 0.46 29.15 10.22
C TYR A 306 0.11 28.13 9.15
N TRP A 307 0.96 27.12 8.94
CA TRP A 307 0.69 26.04 7.99
C TRP A 307 -0.65 25.35 8.29
N GLU A 308 -0.88 24.95 9.54
CA GLU A 308 -2.09 24.21 9.94
C GLU A 308 -3.38 25.00 9.65
N VAL A 309 -3.41 26.32 9.91
CA VAL A 309 -4.62 27.12 9.64
C VAL A 309 -4.87 27.37 8.15
N HIS A 310 -3.82 27.37 7.33
CA HIS A 310 -3.94 27.48 5.87
C HIS A 310 -4.25 26.13 5.21
N ARG A 311 -3.76 25.03 5.77
CA ARG A 311 -3.85 23.68 5.19
C ARG A 311 -5.09 22.92 5.66
N HIS A 312 -5.42 22.98 6.94
CA HIS A 312 -6.55 22.26 7.54
C HIS A 312 -7.76 23.18 7.65
N ARG A 313 -8.31 23.51 6.48
CA ARG A 313 -9.41 24.46 6.31
C ARG A 313 -10.75 23.88 6.74
N ILE A 314 -11.71 24.76 7.00
CA ILE A 314 -13.10 24.42 7.36
C ILE A 314 -14.06 24.68 6.20
N ALA A 315 -15.18 23.95 6.19
CA ALA A 315 -16.25 24.14 5.22
C ALA A 315 -16.84 25.56 5.33
N PRO A 316 -17.27 26.20 4.23
CA PRO A 316 -17.81 27.57 4.26
C PRO A 316 -18.95 27.77 5.26
N GLU A 317 -19.88 26.82 5.33
CA GLU A 317 -21.06 26.84 6.20
C GLU A 317 -20.65 26.80 7.69
N ILE A 318 -19.56 26.09 8.00
CA ILE A 318 -18.99 26.04 9.35
C ILE A 318 -18.29 27.36 9.71
N ALA A 319 -17.66 28.01 8.73
CA ALA A 319 -17.05 29.32 8.94
C ALA A 319 -18.12 30.39 9.25
N GLU A 320 -19.28 30.32 8.61
CA GLU A 320 -20.42 31.23 8.87
C GLU A 320 -20.92 31.13 10.33
N VAL A 321 -20.95 29.92 10.90
CA VAL A 321 -21.31 29.72 12.33
C VAL A 321 -20.32 30.45 13.25
N LEU A 322 -19.02 30.36 12.96
CA LEU A 322 -17.99 31.04 13.74
C LEU A 322 -18.07 32.56 13.57
N ASP A 323 -18.28 33.05 12.35
CA ASP A 323 -18.43 34.48 12.07
C ASP A 323 -19.62 35.07 12.84
N ALA A 324 -20.77 34.38 12.82
CA ALA A 324 -21.97 34.82 13.54
C ALA A 324 -21.74 34.86 15.06
N ALA A 325 -21.05 33.87 15.62
CA ALA A 325 -20.69 33.85 17.04
C ALA A 325 -19.71 34.99 17.41
N MET A 326 -18.78 35.35 16.50
CA MET A 326 -17.88 36.49 16.72
C MET A 326 -18.62 37.83 16.61
N GLN A 327 -19.46 38.01 15.59
CA GLN A 327 -20.21 39.24 15.36
C GLN A 327 -21.19 39.55 16.50
N SER A 328 -21.81 38.52 17.06
CA SER A 328 -22.66 38.63 18.26
C SER A 328 -21.87 38.77 19.57
N SER A 329 -20.54 38.84 19.52
CA SER A 329 -19.64 38.85 20.69
C SER A 329 -19.80 37.64 21.62
N GLN A 330 -20.41 36.56 21.11
CA GLN A 330 -20.52 35.29 21.81
C GLN A 330 -19.14 34.62 21.91
N LEU A 331 -18.34 34.66 20.83
CA LEU A 331 -17.03 34.04 20.75
C LEU A 331 -15.90 35.09 20.75
N SER A 332 -14.91 34.92 21.62
CA SER A 332 -13.70 35.76 21.69
C SER A 332 -12.42 34.93 21.66
N TYR A 333 -11.46 35.33 20.82
CA TYR A 333 -10.16 34.66 20.70
C TYR A 333 -9.06 35.37 21.47
N TYR A 334 -8.18 34.58 22.09
CA TYR A 334 -7.01 35.06 22.82
C TYR A 334 -5.74 34.37 22.32
N GLY A 335 -4.79 35.18 21.86
CA GLY A 335 -3.44 34.74 21.52
C GLY A 335 -2.52 34.82 22.74
N GLY A 336 -2.31 33.71 23.44
CA GLY A 336 -1.58 33.74 24.71
C GLY A 336 -1.35 32.38 25.35
N ARG A 337 -0.85 32.39 26.59
CA ARG A 337 -0.66 31.21 27.43
C ARG A 337 -1.47 31.34 28.70
N ILE A 338 -2.17 30.27 29.08
CA ILE A 338 -2.76 30.14 30.40
C ILE A 338 -1.62 30.04 31.42
N GLN A 339 -1.59 30.95 32.39
CA GLN A 339 -0.61 31.00 33.47
C GLN A 339 -1.12 30.27 34.71
N THR A 340 -2.35 30.60 35.12
CA THR A 340 -2.97 30.05 36.33
C THR A 340 -4.44 29.73 36.08
N CYS A 341 -4.92 28.69 36.75
CA CYS A 341 -6.34 28.38 36.89
C CYS A 341 -6.63 28.19 38.38
N GLN A 342 -7.61 28.91 38.92
CA GLN A 342 -8.00 28.81 40.31
C GLN A 342 -9.50 28.56 40.40
N GLN A 343 -9.90 27.58 41.20
CA GLN A 343 -11.30 27.32 41.46
C GLN A 343 -11.88 28.44 42.33
N ILE A 344 -13.04 28.97 41.93
CA ILE A 344 -13.82 29.94 42.68
C ILE A 344 -15.20 29.36 42.98
N GLU A 345 -15.99 30.01 43.84
CA GLU A 345 -17.29 29.52 44.31
C GLU A 345 -18.22 29.09 43.16
N ASN A 346 -18.30 29.90 42.10
CA ASN A 346 -19.17 29.66 40.93
C ASN A 346 -18.39 29.49 39.61
N GLY A 347 -17.25 28.81 39.62
CA GLY A 347 -16.53 28.48 38.39
C GLY A 347 -15.02 28.40 38.55
N VAL A 348 -14.31 28.86 37.53
CA VAL A 348 -12.85 28.90 37.46
C VAL A 348 -12.42 30.29 37.00
N GLU A 349 -11.48 30.89 37.74
CA GLU A 349 -10.76 32.06 37.29
C GLU A 349 -9.49 31.63 36.54
N VAL A 350 -9.33 32.12 35.31
CA VAL A 350 -8.24 31.76 34.40
C VAL A 350 -7.48 33.01 34.01
N THR A 351 -6.18 33.01 34.27
CA THR A 351 -5.27 34.10 33.87
C THR A 351 -4.55 33.70 32.58
N ILE A 352 -4.75 34.49 31.53
CA ILE A 352 -4.09 34.34 30.23
C ILE A 352 -3.09 35.48 30.08
N GLN A 353 -1.82 35.13 29.88
CA GLN A 353 -0.82 36.11 29.45
C GLN A 353 -0.85 36.22 27.93
N GLU A 354 -1.21 37.40 27.44
CA GLU A 354 -1.22 37.69 26.01
C GLU A 354 0.18 37.65 25.41
N ARG A 355 0.27 37.15 24.18
CA ARG A 355 1.54 37.01 23.47
C ARG A 355 2.13 38.34 23.05
N GLU A 356 1.32 39.26 22.55
CA GLU A 356 1.81 40.49 21.94
C GLU A 356 2.06 41.59 22.98
N THR A 357 1.07 41.82 23.84
CA THR A 357 1.10 42.88 24.86
C THR A 357 1.82 42.44 26.14
N GLN A 358 2.00 41.14 26.36
CA GLN A 358 2.45 40.55 27.64
C GLN A 358 1.54 40.86 28.83
N GLN A 359 0.35 41.43 28.59
CA GLN A 359 -0.62 41.74 29.63
C GLN A 359 -1.36 40.48 30.08
N ASN A 360 -1.81 40.49 31.33
CA ASN A 360 -2.62 39.42 31.89
C ASN A 360 -4.10 39.75 31.76
N ILE A 361 -4.83 38.87 31.09
CA ILE A 361 -6.28 38.88 31.01
C ILE A 361 -6.81 37.86 32.02
N VAL A 362 -7.74 38.29 32.86
CA VAL A 362 -8.42 37.42 33.82
C VAL A 362 -9.82 37.14 33.31
N LEU A 363 -10.15 35.86 33.14
CA LEU A 363 -11.47 35.39 32.71
C LEU A 363 -12.10 34.55 33.81
N ARG A 364 -13.41 34.70 34.01
CA ARG A 364 -14.20 33.84 34.89
C ARG A 364 -15.10 32.97 34.04
N VAL A 365 -14.95 31.66 34.16
CA VAL A 365 -15.64 30.68 33.32
C VAL A 365 -16.24 29.56 34.17
N ASN A 366 -17.38 29.05 33.75
CA ASN A 366 -18.10 27.94 34.37
C ASN A 366 -17.46 26.59 34.01
N ARG A 367 -16.83 26.49 32.82
CA ARG A 367 -16.22 25.26 32.32
C ARG A 367 -15.01 25.51 31.41
N ILE A 368 -14.03 24.63 31.47
CA ILE A 368 -12.89 24.59 30.56
C ILE A 368 -12.95 23.30 29.73
N ILE A 369 -12.83 23.41 28.41
CA ILE A 369 -12.84 22.27 27.48
C ILE A 369 -11.50 22.21 26.74
N ASN A 370 -10.88 21.03 26.71
CA ASN A 370 -9.61 20.84 26.03
C ASN A 370 -9.78 20.63 24.52
N CYS A 371 -9.46 21.66 23.74
CA CYS A 371 -9.46 21.65 22.29
C CYS A 371 -8.04 21.65 21.69
N THR A 372 -7.03 21.17 22.43
CA THR A 372 -5.63 21.14 21.95
C THR A 372 -5.37 20.09 20.88
N GLY A 373 -6.38 19.26 20.58
CA GLY A 373 -6.33 18.20 19.58
C GLY A 373 -5.54 16.98 20.04
N SER A 374 -5.26 16.09 19.10
CA SER A 374 -4.53 14.85 19.34
C SER A 374 -3.09 15.09 19.81
N ASN A 375 -2.64 14.31 20.78
CA ASN A 375 -1.22 14.23 21.10
C ASN A 375 -0.53 13.37 20.03
N CYS A 376 0.63 13.82 19.59
CA CYS A 376 1.50 13.06 18.68
C CYS A 376 2.87 12.78 19.29
N ASN A 377 3.14 13.21 20.53
CA ASN A 377 4.38 12.91 21.22
C ASN A 377 4.32 11.51 21.83
N TYR A 378 5.14 10.59 21.30
CA TYR A 378 5.19 9.20 21.75
C TYR A 378 6.17 8.99 22.90
N ARG A 379 7.05 9.97 23.20
CA ARG A 379 8.03 9.85 24.28
C ARG A 379 7.35 9.72 25.64
N GLY A 380 7.62 8.62 26.34
CA GLY A 380 7.09 8.39 27.68
C GLY A 380 5.57 8.28 27.70
N SER A 381 4.99 7.78 26.61
CA SER A 381 3.55 7.54 26.50
C SER A 381 3.09 6.61 27.61
N GLN A 382 1.94 6.93 28.22
CA GLN A 382 1.32 6.09 29.25
C GLN A 382 0.35 5.06 28.65
N HIS A 383 0.25 4.97 27.33
CA HIS A 383 -0.57 3.97 26.67
C HIS A 383 0.05 2.57 26.88
N PRO A 384 -0.68 1.58 27.45
CA PRO A 384 -0.11 0.29 27.85
C PRO A 384 0.71 -0.41 26.75
N LEU A 385 0.12 -0.54 25.56
CA LEU A 385 0.81 -1.14 24.40
C LEU A 385 2.10 -0.41 24.00
N ILE A 386 2.05 0.93 23.91
CA ILE A 386 3.23 1.73 23.53
C ILE A 386 4.31 1.61 24.61
N ALA A 387 3.93 1.72 25.90
CA ALA A 387 4.85 1.58 27.02
C ALA A 387 5.50 0.19 27.05
N SER A 388 4.72 -0.87 26.76
CA SER A 388 5.24 -2.23 26.64
C SER A 388 6.26 -2.35 25.49
N LEU A 389 5.91 -1.85 24.30
CA LEU A 389 6.78 -1.86 23.12
C LEU A 389 8.08 -1.07 23.35
N GLU A 390 8.01 0.11 23.99
CA GLU A 390 9.18 0.92 24.35
C GLU A 390 10.07 0.18 25.35
N LYS A 391 9.49 -0.43 26.40
CA LYS A 391 10.21 -1.21 27.40
C LYS A 391 10.93 -2.41 26.78
N GLN A 392 10.30 -3.06 25.80
CA GLN A 392 10.87 -4.18 25.05
C GLN A 392 11.80 -3.75 23.91
N ARG A 393 12.01 -2.44 23.71
CA ARG A 393 12.85 -1.88 22.63
C ARG A 393 12.35 -2.18 21.21
N LEU A 394 11.11 -2.65 21.04
CA LEU A 394 10.53 -2.99 19.74
C LEU A 394 10.10 -1.75 18.93
N ILE A 395 10.03 -0.59 19.58
CA ILE A 395 9.80 0.69 18.93
C ILE A 395 10.78 1.73 19.49
N ARG A 396 11.02 2.79 18.71
CA ARG A 396 11.53 4.07 19.23
C ARG A 396 10.66 5.24 18.78
N PRO A 397 10.51 6.28 19.63
CA PRO A 397 9.96 7.54 19.17
C PRO A 397 10.82 8.12 18.05
N GLN A 398 10.18 8.68 17.02
CA GLN A 398 10.89 9.39 15.96
C GLN A 398 11.72 10.55 16.55
N ALA A 399 12.76 11.02 15.86
CA ALA A 399 13.72 12.01 16.35
C ALA A 399 13.10 13.34 16.87
N LEU A 400 11.93 13.74 16.38
CA LEU A 400 11.17 14.90 16.84
C LEU A 400 10.21 14.57 17.99
N GLY A 401 10.07 13.30 18.33
CA GLY A 401 9.11 12.73 19.28
C GLY A 401 7.73 12.50 18.68
N MET A 402 7.51 12.91 17.43
CA MET A 402 6.22 12.82 16.76
C MET A 402 6.04 11.45 16.13
N GLY A 403 5.25 10.58 16.75
CA GLY A 403 5.04 9.23 16.25
C GLY A 403 6.18 8.25 16.56
N ILE A 404 6.06 7.07 15.96
CA ILE A 404 7.00 5.96 15.97
C ILE A 404 7.90 6.11 14.73
N ASP A 405 9.19 5.79 14.88
CA ASP A 405 10.11 5.80 13.74
C ASP A 405 9.83 4.62 12.80
N THR A 406 9.81 4.88 11.48
CA THR A 406 9.47 3.87 10.46
C THR A 406 10.32 3.98 9.22
N ALA A 407 10.53 2.85 8.53
CA ALA A 407 10.95 2.81 7.13
C ALA A 407 9.83 3.29 6.19
N ASP A 408 10.15 3.44 4.89
CA ASP A 408 9.22 4.00 3.90
C ASP A 408 7.99 3.11 3.66
N ASN A 409 8.12 1.79 3.74
CA ASN A 409 7.02 0.82 3.65
C ASN A 409 6.14 0.74 4.92
N GLY A 410 6.41 1.56 5.94
CA GLY A 410 5.67 1.55 7.21
C GLY A 410 6.14 0.50 8.21
N ALA A 411 7.20 -0.25 7.91
CA ALA A 411 7.85 -1.12 8.89
C ALA A 411 8.42 -0.28 10.05
N ILE A 412 8.19 -0.74 11.28
CA ILE A 412 8.65 -0.08 12.49
C ILE A 412 10.16 -0.24 12.63
N ILE A 413 10.84 0.82 13.07
CA ILE A 413 12.25 0.78 13.44
C ILE A 413 12.36 0.61 14.96
N ASP A 414 13.09 -0.41 15.39
CA ASP A 414 13.32 -0.72 16.80
C ASP A 414 14.29 0.28 17.47
N ALA A 415 14.53 0.14 18.76
CA ALA A 415 15.42 1.05 19.50
C ALA A 415 16.89 0.96 19.06
N ASP A 416 17.28 -0.16 18.45
CA ASP A 416 18.64 -0.43 17.96
C ASP A 416 18.83 0.03 16.50
N GLY A 417 17.75 0.44 15.83
CA GLY A 417 17.77 0.94 14.46
C GLY A 417 17.49 -0.12 13.40
N ASN A 418 17.08 -1.34 13.79
CA ASN A 418 16.72 -2.38 12.84
C ASN A 418 15.28 -2.18 12.35
N ILE A 419 15.06 -2.45 11.07
CA ILE A 419 13.74 -2.42 10.44
C ILE A 419 13.04 -3.74 10.73
N SER A 420 11.83 -3.68 11.29
CA SER A 420 11.05 -4.88 11.60
C SER A 420 10.47 -5.53 10.34
N GLU A 421 10.56 -6.86 10.25
CA GLU A 421 9.81 -7.65 9.26
C GLU A 421 8.39 -8.00 9.74
N LEU A 422 8.11 -7.79 11.03
CA LEU A 422 6.91 -8.31 11.72
C LEU A 422 5.95 -7.20 12.15
N LEU A 423 6.46 -6.01 12.46
CA LEU A 423 5.68 -4.90 13.00
C LEU A 423 5.65 -3.73 12.03
N TYR A 424 4.43 -3.27 11.74
CA TYR A 424 4.16 -2.19 10.81
C TYR A 424 3.22 -1.17 11.41
N THR A 425 3.16 0.03 10.84
CA THR A 425 2.20 1.06 11.22
C THR A 425 1.86 1.96 10.03
N LEU A 426 0.78 2.74 10.15
CA LEU A 426 0.36 3.73 9.14
C LEU A 426 -0.32 4.92 9.80
N GLY A 427 -0.51 6.02 9.05
CA GLY A 427 -1.27 7.19 9.50
C GLY A 427 -0.54 7.99 10.58
N THR A 428 -1.26 8.55 11.57
CA THR A 428 -0.70 9.45 12.60
C THR A 428 0.56 8.93 13.28
N PRO A 429 0.70 7.63 13.65
CA PRO A 429 1.94 7.11 14.19
C PRO A 429 3.19 7.38 13.33
N ARG A 430 3.06 7.64 12.03
CA ARG A 430 4.20 7.97 11.14
C ARG A 430 4.48 9.48 11.02
N LYS A 431 3.80 10.35 11.77
CA LYS A 431 3.82 11.82 11.57
C LYS A 431 5.20 12.46 11.62
N GLY A 432 6.15 11.88 12.34
CA GLY A 432 7.54 12.34 12.37
C GLY A 432 8.28 12.07 11.05
N ASN A 433 8.05 10.92 10.43
CA ASN A 433 8.66 10.51 9.16
C ASN A 433 7.92 11.12 7.96
N LEU A 434 6.58 11.11 8.00
CA LEU A 434 5.70 11.61 6.96
C LEU A 434 4.83 12.76 7.50
N TRP A 435 5.21 14.01 7.22
CA TRP A 435 4.35 15.15 7.55
C TRP A 435 3.01 15.05 6.79
N GLU A 436 1.93 15.63 7.32
CA GLU A 436 0.56 15.53 6.74
C GLU A 436 -0.06 14.12 6.68
N THR A 437 0.49 13.10 7.36
CA THR A 437 -0.07 11.73 7.41
C THR A 437 -1.28 11.56 8.34
N THR A 438 -2.18 12.54 8.39
CA THR A 438 -3.33 12.54 9.32
C THR A 438 -4.70 12.57 8.64
N ALA A 439 -4.74 12.77 7.33
CA ALA A 439 -5.97 12.81 6.56
C ALA A 439 -6.12 11.56 5.67
N VAL A 440 -7.37 11.27 5.31
CA VAL A 440 -7.74 10.10 4.50
C VAL A 440 -6.99 10.01 3.17
N PRO A 441 -6.80 11.09 2.38
CA PRO A 441 -6.12 10.98 1.09
C PRO A 441 -4.72 10.37 1.19
N GLU A 442 -4.01 10.66 2.28
CA GLU A 442 -2.69 10.11 2.56
C GLU A 442 -2.76 8.72 3.23
N ILE A 443 -3.73 8.51 4.14
CA ILE A 443 -3.92 7.24 4.85
C ILE A 443 -4.36 6.11 3.89
N ARG A 444 -5.22 6.39 2.90
CA ARG A 444 -5.70 5.36 1.95
C ARG A 444 -4.60 4.80 1.07
N VAL A 445 -3.64 5.65 0.66
CA VAL A 445 -2.47 5.24 -0.12
C VAL A 445 -1.59 4.34 0.74
N GLN A 446 -1.29 4.79 1.98
CA GLN A 446 -0.53 3.96 2.92
C GLN A 446 -1.22 2.63 3.24
N ALA A 447 -2.54 2.61 3.36
CA ALA A 447 -3.28 1.39 3.63
C ALA A 447 -3.20 0.38 2.48
N ALA A 448 -3.29 0.85 1.23
CA ALA A 448 -3.13 0.02 0.04
C ALA A 448 -1.70 -0.52 -0.08
N ASP A 449 -0.70 0.36 0.00
CA ASP A 449 0.72 -0.02 -0.09
C ASP A 449 1.11 -1.00 1.03
N LEU A 450 0.65 -0.72 2.25
CA LEU A 450 0.92 -1.59 3.39
C LEU A 450 0.23 -2.95 3.24
N ALA A 451 -0.99 -3.03 2.71
CA ALA A 451 -1.63 -4.31 2.45
C ALA A 451 -0.79 -5.17 1.49
N LEU A 452 -0.27 -4.58 0.40
CA LEU A 452 0.61 -5.27 -0.54
C LEU A 452 1.92 -5.72 0.12
N GLU A 453 2.51 -4.89 0.98
CA GLU A 453 3.72 -5.22 1.75
C GLU A 453 3.49 -6.38 2.73
N LEU A 454 2.36 -6.36 3.43
CA LEU A 454 2.01 -7.39 4.41
C LEU A 454 1.78 -8.76 3.75
N LEU A 455 1.32 -8.79 2.50
CA LEU A 455 1.16 -10.02 1.72
C LEU A 455 2.48 -10.61 1.20
N LYS A 456 3.61 -9.89 1.31
CA LYS A 456 4.94 -10.46 1.00
C LYS A 456 5.34 -11.52 2.05
N PRO A 457 5.97 -12.63 1.66
CA PRO A 457 6.43 -13.64 2.61
C PRO A 457 7.52 -13.09 3.54
N LEU A 458 7.51 -13.49 4.82
CA LEU A 458 8.44 -13.07 5.89
C LEU A 458 9.91 -13.48 5.69
N ASN A 459 10.24 -14.10 4.57
CA ASN A 459 11.58 -14.46 4.12
C ASN A 459 11.37 -15.10 2.75
N PRO A 460 11.82 -14.50 1.63
CA PRO A 460 12.04 -15.29 0.43
C PRO A 460 13.21 -16.21 0.76
N LYS A 461 12.93 -17.42 1.25
CA LYS A 461 13.99 -18.43 1.40
C LYS A 461 14.66 -18.56 0.02
N PRO A 462 15.99 -18.37 -0.12
CA PRO A 462 16.67 -19.02 -1.22
C PRO A 462 16.34 -20.51 -1.08
N TYR A 463 15.90 -21.15 -2.16
CA TYR A 463 15.57 -22.56 -2.17
C TYR A 463 16.72 -23.32 -1.50
N ALA A 464 16.43 -23.94 -0.35
CA ALA A 464 17.38 -24.83 0.27
C ALA A 464 17.62 -25.96 -0.74
N VAL A 465 18.88 -26.14 -1.13
CA VAL A 465 19.35 -27.36 -1.78
C VAL A 465 19.02 -28.48 -0.81
N VAL A 466 17.98 -29.25 -1.12
CA VAL A 466 17.67 -30.48 -0.39
C VAL A 466 18.82 -31.43 -0.67
N GLN A 467 19.65 -31.70 0.36
CA GLN A 467 20.55 -32.84 0.28
C GLN A 467 19.74 -34.14 0.27
N PRO A 468 20.10 -35.11 -0.57
CA PRO A 468 19.37 -36.35 -0.69
C PRO A 468 19.84 -37.31 0.40
N ASP A 469 19.08 -37.46 1.47
CA ASP A 469 19.19 -38.64 2.32
C ASP A 469 17.90 -38.87 3.11
N TRP A 470 17.06 -39.80 2.64
CA TRP A 470 16.50 -40.87 3.47
C TRP A 470 15.64 -41.84 2.64
N PHE A 471 16.16 -43.06 2.44
CA PHE A 471 15.37 -44.26 2.17
C PHE A 471 14.74 -44.73 3.48
N SER A 472 13.41 -44.70 3.61
CA SER A 472 12.61 -45.72 4.32
C SER A 472 11.18 -45.24 4.55
N HIS A 473 10.26 -45.55 3.63
CA HIS A 473 9.05 -46.29 3.96
C HIS A 473 8.36 -46.81 2.68
N PRO A 474 7.80 -48.04 2.71
CA PRO A 474 7.27 -48.70 1.54
C PRO A 474 5.79 -48.34 1.31
N PHE A 475 5.44 -48.12 0.05
CA PHE A 475 4.09 -48.15 -0.53
C PHE A 475 3.01 -47.24 0.09
N ALA A 476 2.81 -46.08 -0.53
CA ALA A 476 1.48 -45.52 -0.74
C ALA A 476 1.29 -45.24 -2.23
N VAL A 477 0.28 -45.89 -2.81
CA VAL A 477 -0.06 -45.87 -4.24
C VAL A 477 -0.50 -44.45 -4.66
N LEU A 478 0.08 -44.00 -5.77
CA LEU A 478 -0.05 -42.71 -6.45
C LEU A 478 -1.51 -42.23 -6.65
N GLN A 479 -1.86 -41.06 -6.09
CA GLN A 479 -2.79 -40.14 -6.76
C GLN A 479 -1.96 -39.04 -7.43
N LYS A 480 -1.90 -39.08 -8.76
CA LYS A 480 -1.19 -38.09 -9.58
C LYS A 480 -1.75 -36.69 -9.33
N PRO A 481 -0.96 -35.70 -8.90
CA PRO A 481 -1.35 -34.30 -9.04
C PRO A 481 -1.43 -33.98 -10.54
N ALA A 482 -2.64 -33.70 -11.02
CA ALA A 482 -2.87 -33.49 -12.45
C ALA A 482 -2.47 -32.06 -12.83
N MET A 483 -1.26 -31.89 -13.36
CA MET A 483 -0.88 -30.72 -14.13
C MET A 483 -1.76 -30.65 -15.38
N LEU A 484 -2.37 -29.50 -15.66
CA LEU A 484 -2.90 -29.18 -16.98
C LEU A 484 -1.79 -28.56 -17.80
N PHE A 485 -1.53 -29.13 -18.97
CA PHE A 485 -0.56 -28.64 -19.93
C PHE A 485 -1.20 -28.53 -21.29
N ARG A 486 -1.05 -27.38 -21.95
CA ARG A 486 -1.49 -27.13 -23.32
C ARG A 486 -0.39 -26.40 -24.06
N GLN A 487 -0.11 -26.90 -25.26
CA GLN A 487 0.74 -26.25 -26.24
C GLN A 487 -0.18 -25.55 -27.25
N LEU A 488 -0.01 -24.25 -27.41
CA LEU A 488 -0.85 -23.38 -28.23
C LEU A 488 0.00 -22.80 -29.35
N PHE A 489 -0.36 -23.04 -30.60
CA PHE A 489 0.45 -22.66 -31.76
C PHE A 489 -0.06 -21.37 -32.39
N ASP A 490 0.84 -20.44 -32.69
CA ASP A 490 0.61 -19.30 -33.56
C ASP A 490 1.13 -19.59 -34.97
N GLN A 491 0.24 -19.52 -35.98
CA GLN A 491 0.59 -19.90 -37.36
C GLN A 491 1.48 -18.87 -38.07
N GLU A 492 1.40 -17.59 -37.69
CA GLU A 492 2.10 -16.52 -38.37
C GLU A 492 3.59 -16.50 -38.01
N SER A 493 3.89 -16.58 -36.72
CA SER A 493 5.25 -16.64 -36.17
C SER A 493 5.82 -18.06 -36.08
N SER A 494 4.96 -19.08 -36.21
CA SER A 494 5.30 -20.48 -35.91
C SER A 494 5.75 -20.68 -34.46
N THR A 495 5.24 -19.87 -33.53
CA THR A 495 5.59 -19.87 -32.11
C THR A 495 4.65 -20.75 -31.31
N TYR A 496 5.20 -21.44 -30.32
CA TYR A 496 4.45 -22.14 -29.29
C TYR A 496 4.37 -21.31 -28.01
N THR A 497 3.13 -21.03 -27.59
CA THR A 497 2.81 -20.57 -26.23
C THR A 497 2.42 -21.78 -25.38
N TYR A 498 2.93 -21.86 -24.15
CA TYR A 498 2.62 -22.96 -23.24
C TYR A 498 1.74 -22.53 -22.08
N LEU A 499 0.54 -23.11 -21.96
CA LEU A 499 -0.33 -22.96 -20.81
C LEU A 499 -0.08 -24.11 -19.83
N ILE A 500 0.40 -23.75 -18.64
CA ILE A 500 0.63 -24.66 -17.53
C ILE A 500 -0.30 -24.25 -16.40
N ALA A 501 -1.07 -25.19 -15.86
CA ALA A 501 -1.93 -24.91 -14.72
C ALA A 501 -1.97 -26.07 -13.72
N ASP A 502 -2.16 -25.72 -12.46
CA ASP A 502 -2.48 -26.68 -11.43
C ASP A 502 -3.98 -26.92 -11.40
N GLN A 503 -4.43 -28.14 -11.69
CA GLN A 503 -5.87 -28.42 -11.84
C GLN A 503 -6.66 -28.28 -10.54
N SER A 504 -5.98 -28.33 -9.39
CA SER A 504 -6.59 -28.21 -8.07
C SER A 504 -6.86 -26.76 -7.71
N THR A 505 -5.85 -25.90 -7.83
CA THR A 505 -5.90 -24.47 -7.49
C THR A 505 -6.43 -23.60 -8.64
N LYS A 506 -6.50 -24.14 -9.86
CA LYS A 506 -6.88 -23.43 -11.10
C LYS A 506 -5.96 -22.27 -11.47
N VAL A 507 -4.81 -22.12 -10.81
CA VAL A 507 -3.84 -21.07 -11.15
C VAL A 507 -3.03 -21.51 -12.37
N ALA A 508 -2.84 -20.58 -13.30
CA ALA A 508 -2.19 -20.80 -14.59
C ALA A 508 -1.01 -19.87 -14.85
N ILE A 509 -0.11 -20.34 -15.70
CA ILE A 509 1.02 -19.61 -16.29
C ILE A 509 0.96 -19.78 -17.81
N LEU A 510 1.22 -18.70 -18.53
CA LEU A 510 1.55 -18.74 -19.96
C LEU A 510 3.06 -18.53 -20.12
N VAL A 511 3.70 -19.36 -20.94
CA VAL A 511 5.10 -19.17 -21.34
C VAL A 511 5.13 -18.72 -22.79
N ASP A 512 5.84 -17.62 -23.07
CA ASP A 512 5.96 -16.97 -24.38
C ASP A 512 4.59 -16.70 -25.06
N PRO A 513 3.70 -15.88 -24.46
CA PRO A 513 2.42 -15.53 -25.07
C PRO A 513 2.62 -14.59 -26.27
N VAL A 514 1.88 -14.81 -27.36
CA VAL A 514 1.93 -13.97 -28.58
C VAL A 514 0.82 -12.91 -28.54
N PHE A 515 1.13 -11.66 -28.89
CA PHE A 515 0.21 -10.52 -28.81
C PHE A 515 -1.09 -10.74 -29.61
N GLU A 516 -0.97 -11.20 -30.84
CA GLU A 516 -2.09 -11.48 -31.74
C GLU A 516 -2.99 -12.63 -31.22
N GLN A 517 -2.51 -13.42 -30.27
CA GLN A 517 -3.21 -14.57 -29.68
C GLN A 517 -3.81 -14.32 -28.30
N VAL A 518 -3.75 -13.08 -27.77
CA VAL A 518 -4.27 -12.76 -26.44
C VAL A 518 -5.75 -13.12 -26.28
N GLU A 519 -6.58 -12.91 -27.31
CA GLU A 519 -8.00 -13.28 -27.25
C GLU A 519 -8.21 -14.80 -27.16
N ARG A 520 -7.42 -15.58 -27.92
CA ARG A 520 -7.41 -17.04 -27.85
C ARG A 520 -7.05 -17.49 -26.44
N ASP A 521 -5.99 -16.93 -25.88
CA ASP A 521 -5.47 -17.32 -24.57
C ASP A 521 -6.49 -17.01 -23.46
N LEU A 522 -7.11 -15.83 -23.48
CA LEU A 522 -8.18 -15.45 -22.55
C LEU A 522 -9.42 -16.31 -22.68
N LYS A 523 -9.77 -16.74 -23.90
CA LYS A 523 -10.90 -17.65 -24.12
C LYS A 523 -10.63 -19.01 -23.48
N ILE A 524 -9.44 -19.58 -23.72
CA ILE A 524 -9.04 -20.87 -23.14
C ILE A 524 -9.01 -20.82 -21.61
N LEU A 525 -8.44 -19.75 -21.04
CA LEU A 525 -8.41 -19.55 -19.59
C LEU A 525 -9.82 -19.53 -19.00
N ARG A 526 -10.78 -18.82 -19.65
CA ARG A 526 -12.18 -18.78 -19.22
C ARG A 526 -12.88 -20.13 -19.33
N GLU A 527 -12.74 -20.81 -20.47
CA GLU A 527 -13.36 -22.11 -20.73
C GLU A 527 -12.88 -23.19 -19.75
N LEU A 528 -11.60 -23.12 -19.36
CA LEU A 528 -11.00 -24.07 -18.41
C LEU A 528 -11.16 -23.63 -16.94
N GLY A 529 -11.77 -22.48 -16.68
CA GLY A 529 -11.96 -21.92 -15.34
C GLY A 529 -10.63 -21.63 -14.64
N LEU A 530 -9.64 -21.15 -15.37
CA LEU A 530 -8.28 -20.89 -14.90
C LEU A 530 -8.05 -19.41 -14.62
N THR A 531 -7.25 -19.13 -13.60
CA THR A 531 -6.77 -17.77 -13.28
C THR A 531 -5.32 -17.63 -13.71
N LEU A 532 -5.07 -16.80 -14.73
CA LEU A 532 -3.71 -16.48 -15.17
C LEU A 532 -2.99 -15.65 -14.12
N ARG A 533 -1.89 -16.16 -13.59
CA ARG A 533 -1.11 -15.48 -12.55
C ARG A 533 0.20 -14.91 -13.06
N TYR A 534 0.85 -15.62 -13.97
CA TYR A 534 2.13 -15.21 -14.53
C TYR A 534 2.16 -15.40 -16.04
N CYS A 535 2.79 -14.45 -16.73
CA CYS A 535 3.34 -14.67 -18.06
C CYS A 535 4.86 -14.76 -17.91
N LEU A 536 5.45 -15.81 -18.46
CA LEU A 536 6.88 -16.10 -18.33
C LEU A 536 7.51 -16.03 -19.71
N GLU A 537 8.58 -15.26 -19.85
CA GLU A 537 9.33 -15.17 -21.11
C GLU A 537 10.59 -16.03 -21.03
N THR A 538 10.92 -16.72 -22.12
CA THR A 538 12.21 -17.40 -22.29
C THR A 538 13.31 -16.41 -22.66
N HIS A 539 12.98 -15.37 -23.44
CA HIS A 539 13.90 -14.30 -23.85
C HIS A 539 13.13 -13.09 -24.42
N ILE A 540 13.85 -12.05 -24.87
CA ILE A 540 13.25 -10.97 -25.69
C ILE A 540 13.12 -11.47 -27.13
N HIS A 541 11.91 -11.75 -27.58
CA HIS A 541 11.65 -12.34 -28.89
C HIS A 541 11.89 -11.34 -30.04
N ALA A 542 12.36 -11.85 -31.19
CA ALA A 542 12.63 -11.06 -32.40
C ALA A 542 11.65 -11.37 -33.55
N ASP A 543 10.89 -12.44 -33.41
CA ASP A 543 10.00 -13.03 -34.41
C ASP A 543 8.53 -12.66 -34.18
N HIS A 544 8.13 -12.37 -32.93
CA HIS A 544 6.79 -11.96 -32.54
C HIS A 544 6.80 -10.93 -31.40
N ILE A 545 5.69 -10.20 -31.21
CA ILE A 545 5.49 -9.31 -30.06
C ILE A 545 4.83 -10.10 -28.94
N THR A 546 5.33 -9.99 -27.70
CA THR A 546 4.72 -10.67 -26.56
C THR A 546 3.34 -10.10 -26.21
N GLY A 547 2.41 -10.98 -25.88
CA GLY A 547 1.09 -10.63 -25.33
C GLY A 547 1.10 -10.25 -23.86
N THR A 548 2.26 -10.29 -23.19
CA THR A 548 2.39 -10.15 -21.73
C THR A 548 1.80 -8.86 -21.17
N ASP A 549 2.06 -7.68 -21.74
CA ASP A 549 1.47 -6.44 -21.20
C ASP A 549 -0.04 -6.37 -21.42
N LYS A 550 -0.55 -6.86 -22.56
CA LYS A 550 -1.99 -6.88 -22.81
C LYS A 550 -2.72 -7.85 -21.88
N LEU A 551 -2.17 -9.04 -21.65
CA LEU A 551 -2.68 -10.00 -20.67
C LEU A 551 -2.63 -9.45 -19.25
N ARG A 552 -1.56 -8.71 -18.90
CA ARG A 552 -1.45 -8.02 -17.61
C ARG A 552 -2.56 -7.01 -17.41
N GLN A 553 -2.84 -6.17 -18.41
CA GLN A 553 -3.95 -5.19 -18.36
C GLN A 553 -5.33 -5.86 -18.18
N LEU A 554 -5.53 -7.05 -18.76
CA LEU A 554 -6.82 -7.74 -18.78
C LEU A 554 -7.03 -8.71 -17.61
N THR A 555 -5.95 -9.21 -16.99
CA THR A 555 -6.02 -10.28 -15.97
C THR A 555 -5.30 -9.96 -14.66
N ASN A 556 -4.52 -8.87 -14.62
CA ASN A 556 -3.59 -8.55 -13.53
C ASN A 556 -2.52 -9.62 -13.27
N CYS A 557 -2.20 -10.45 -14.27
CA CYS A 557 -1.05 -11.37 -14.19
C CYS A 557 0.27 -10.59 -14.16
N LEU A 558 1.33 -11.17 -13.58
CA LEU A 558 2.66 -10.57 -13.58
C LEU A 558 3.51 -11.11 -14.74
N GLY A 559 4.19 -10.22 -15.47
CA GLY A 559 5.19 -10.57 -16.46
C GLY A 559 6.56 -10.83 -15.83
N ILE A 560 7.14 -11.98 -16.12
CA ILE A 560 8.42 -12.45 -15.59
C ILE A 560 9.38 -12.68 -16.76
N VAL A 561 10.53 -12.01 -16.74
CA VAL A 561 11.56 -12.13 -17.78
C VAL A 561 12.88 -12.64 -17.17
N PRO A 562 13.81 -13.18 -17.97
CA PRO A 562 15.13 -13.55 -17.48
C PRO A 562 15.89 -12.36 -16.88
N ALA A 563 16.70 -12.60 -15.85
CA ALA A 563 17.39 -11.53 -15.10
C ALA A 563 18.32 -10.64 -15.95
N ASN A 564 18.86 -11.17 -17.04
CA ASN A 564 19.74 -10.41 -17.94
C ASN A 564 18.99 -9.76 -19.11
N ALA A 565 17.66 -9.87 -19.18
CA ALA A 565 16.87 -9.30 -20.25
C ALA A 565 16.73 -7.78 -20.07
N ALA A 566 16.93 -7.02 -21.15
CA ALA A 566 16.79 -5.57 -21.17
C ALA A 566 15.32 -5.12 -21.25
N ALA A 567 14.52 -5.48 -20.25
CA ALA A 567 13.09 -5.12 -20.16
C ALA A 567 12.75 -4.55 -18.78
N SER A 568 12.84 -3.22 -18.63
CA SER A 568 12.55 -2.50 -17.38
C SER A 568 11.06 -2.51 -16.98
N CYS A 569 10.20 -2.84 -17.93
CA CYS A 569 8.76 -3.00 -17.77
C CYS A 569 8.33 -4.31 -17.08
N ALA A 570 9.27 -5.25 -16.86
CA ALA A 570 8.96 -6.54 -16.26
C ALA A 570 8.60 -6.37 -14.79
N ASP A 571 7.60 -7.12 -14.32
CA ASP A 571 7.21 -7.05 -12.91
C ASP A 571 8.20 -7.83 -12.03
N ARG A 572 8.86 -8.84 -12.59
CA ARG A 572 9.90 -9.65 -11.93
C ARG A 572 10.95 -10.16 -12.92
N TYR A 573 12.10 -10.49 -12.34
CA TYR A 573 13.23 -11.13 -13.02
C TYR A 573 13.45 -12.54 -12.47
N ILE A 574 13.82 -13.49 -13.32
CA ILE A 574 14.15 -14.87 -12.92
C ILE A 574 15.61 -15.22 -13.25
N ALA A 575 16.32 -15.78 -12.26
CA ALA A 575 17.73 -16.16 -12.37
C ALA A 575 17.90 -17.67 -12.60
N ASP A 576 19.07 -18.09 -13.07
CA ASP A 576 19.42 -19.51 -13.25
C ASP A 576 19.20 -20.31 -11.96
N GLY A 577 18.69 -21.54 -12.08
CA GLY A 577 18.41 -22.43 -10.95
C GLY A 577 17.21 -22.03 -10.08
N SER A 578 16.53 -20.92 -10.37
CA SER A 578 15.33 -20.51 -9.65
C SER A 578 14.22 -21.53 -9.83
N ILE A 579 13.48 -21.83 -8.76
CA ILE A 579 12.29 -22.68 -8.82
C ILE A 579 11.06 -21.79 -8.62
N MET A 580 10.02 -22.01 -9.42
CA MET A 580 8.71 -21.40 -9.28
C MET A 580 7.69 -22.50 -9.00
N GLN A 581 6.90 -22.31 -7.93
CA GLN A 581 5.88 -23.27 -7.51
C GLN A 581 4.49 -22.71 -7.85
N LEU A 582 3.74 -23.44 -8.67
CA LEU A 582 2.36 -23.15 -9.08
C LEU A 582 1.46 -24.27 -8.56
N GLY A 583 0.91 -24.11 -7.35
CA GLY A 583 0.20 -25.21 -6.69
C GLY A 583 1.11 -26.44 -6.52
N SER A 584 0.74 -27.57 -7.11
CA SER A 584 1.56 -28.79 -7.15
C SER A 584 2.62 -28.79 -8.27
N VAL A 585 2.55 -27.87 -9.23
CA VAL A 585 3.46 -27.81 -10.38
C VAL A 585 4.74 -27.06 -10.03
N LYS A 586 5.88 -27.73 -10.16
CA LYS A 586 7.22 -27.17 -9.97
C LYS A 586 7.83 -26.79 -11.32
N ILE A 587 8.28 -25.55 -11.48
CA ILE A 587 8.95 -25.06 -12.70
C ILE A 587 10.36 -24.62 -12.32
N GLN A 588 11.40 -25.21 -12.89
CA GLN A 588 12.80 -24.86 -12.65
C GLN A 588 13.35 -24.07 -13.84
N ALA A 589 13.92 -22.89 -13.58
CA ALA A 589 14.62 -22.08 -14.57
C ALA A 589 16.04 -22.62 -14.80
N ILE A 590 16.43 -22.71 -16.08
CA ILE A 590 17.74 -23.18 -16.52
C ILE A 590 18.26 -22.18 -17.55
N ALA A 591 19.26 -21.38 -17.17
CA ALA A 591 19.83 -20.38 -18.06
C ALA A 591 20.51 -21.07 -19.24
N THR A 592 20.11 -20.69 -20.45
CA THR A 592 20.55 -21.28 -21.71
C THR A 592 21.02 -20.19 -22.68
N PRO A 593 22.00 -19.36 -22.28
CA PRO A 593 22.46 -18.25 -23.11
C PRO A 593 23.09 -18.77 -24.40
N GLY A 594 22.94 -18.01 -25.47
CA GLY A 594 23.56 -18.28 -26.76
C GLY A 594 22.67 -17.93 -27.95
N HIS A 595 21.37 -18.25 -27.91
CA HIS A 595 20.43 -17.65 -28.86
C HIS A 595 20.34 -16.14 -28.63
N SER A 596 20.14 -15.77 -27.36
CA SER A 596 20.41 -14.44 -26.81
C SER A 596 21.21 -14.58 -25.52
N ASP A 597 21.82 -13.50 -25.05
CA ASP A 597 22.59 -13.44 -23.79
C ASP A 597 21.73 -13.60 -22.52
N SER A 598 20.42 -13.46 -22.65
CA SER A 598 19.44 -13.54 -21.55
C SER A 598 18.55 -14.78 -21.62
N HIS A 599 18.76 -15.70 -22.57
CA HIS A 599 17.86 -16.82 -22.82
C HIS A 599 17.74 -17.82 -21.65
N MET A 600 16.52 -18.30 -21.42
CA MET A 600 16.13 -19.19 -20.32
C MET A 600 15.25 -20.36 -20.82
N ALA A 601 15.50 -21.56 -20.31
CA ALA A 601 14.63 -22.73 -20.46
C ALA A 601 13.92 -23.04 -19.13
N TYR A 602 12.78 -23.73 -19.18
CA TYR A 602 11.97 -24.04 -18.01
C TYR A 602 11.62 -25.53 -17.92
N LEU A 603 12.09 -26.21 -16.87
CA LEU A 603 11.81 -27.61 -16.59
C LEU A 603 10.62 -27.77 -15.63
N VAL A 604 9.50 -28.25 -16.14
CA VAL A 604 8.24 -28.43 -15.43
C VAL A 604 8.12 -29.86 -14.91
N ASN A 605 7.91 -30.00 -13.59
CA ASN A 605 7.79 -31.25 -12.85
C ASN A 605 8.91 -32.27 -13.15
N GLY A 606 10.09 -31.79 -13.55
CA GLY A 606 11.22 -32.64 -13.94
C GLY A 606 11.00 -33.47 -15.20
N THR A 607 9.93 -33.21 -15.98
CA THR A 607 9.54 -34.06 -17.12
C THR A 607 9.30 -33.30 -18.42
N HIS A 608 8.83 -32.05 -18.37
CA HIS A 608 8.58 -31.24 -19.57
C HIS A 608 9.57 -30.08 -19.59
N LEU A 609 10.48 -30.08 -20.54
CA LEU A 609 11.47 -29.02 -20.73
C LEU A 609 10.99 -28.08 -21.84
N LEU A 610 10.57 -26.87 -21.46
CA LEU A 610 10.32 -25.78 -22.39
C LEU A 610 11.65 -25.13 -22.75
N THR A 611 12.13 -25.33 -23.97
CA THR A 611 13.51 -25.01 -24.35
C THR A 611 13.71 -23.62 -24.94
N GLY A 612 12.63 -22.88 -25.19
CA GLY A 612 12.70 -21.64 -25.96
C GLY A 612 13.41 -21.89 -27.30
N ASP A 613 14.32 -20.99 -27.65
CA ASP A 613 15.16 -21.04 -28.84
C ASP A 613 16.50 -21.76 -28.64
N ALA A 614 16.77 -22.27 -27.44
CA ALA A 614 18.03 -22.98 -27.20
C ALA A 614 18.11 -24.34 -27.91
N LEU A 615 16.99 -25.06 -28.01
CA LEU A 615 16.92 -26.38 -28.61
C LEU A 615 15.57 -26.58 -29.31
N PHE A 616 15.61 -26.98 -30.58
CA PHE A 616 14.43 -27.36 -31.36
C PHE A 616 14.43 -28.84 -31.67
N ILE A 617 13.29 -29.37 -32.13
CA ILE A 617 13.20 -30.72 -32.66
C ILE A 617 14.06 -30.78 -33.94
N ARG A 618 15.18 -31.52 -33.88
CA ARG A 618 16.16 -31.59 -34.98
C ARG A 618 16.77 -30.23 -35.36
N GLY A 619 16.87 -29.29 -34.41
CA GLY A 619 17.46 -27.98 -34.65
C GLY A 619 17.83 -27.21 -33.39
N CYS A 620 18.13 -25.92 -33.55
CA CYS A 620 18.25 -24.91 -32.49
C CYS A 620 18.04 -23.53 -33.10
N GLY A 621 17.82 -22.52 -32.25
CA GLY A 621 17.77 -21.13 -32.65
C GLY A 621 19.10 -20.64 -33.22
N ARG A 622 19.02 -19.58 -34.01
CA ARG A 622 20.19 -18.87 -34.56
C ARG A 622 20.91 -18.04 -33.48
N THR A 623 22.10 -17.54 -33.74
CA THR A 623 22.96 -16.93 -32.71
C THR A 623 23.61 -15.62 -33.19
N ASP A 624 23.10 -15.01 -34.25
CA ASP A 624 23.75 -13.94 -35.00
C ASP A 624 23.20 -12.53 -34.69
N PHE A 625 22.26 -12.40 -33.75
CA PHE A 625 21.75 -11.11 -33.26
C PHE A 625 21.44 -11.16 -31.75
N GLN A 626 21.04 -10.03 -31.15
CA GLN A 626 20.70 -9.91 -29.71
C GLN A 626 21.78 -10.47 -28.76
N ASN A 627 23.06 -10.18 -29.06
CA ASN A 627 24.22 -10.70 -28.33
C ASN A 627 24.30 -12.24 -28.29
N GLY A 628 23.76 -12.91 -29.31
CA GLY A 628 23.88 -14.34 -29.47
C GLY A 628 25.33 -14.80 -29.65
N ASP A 629 25.61 -16.02 -29.20
CA ASP A 629 26.90 -16.68 -29.29
C ASP A 629 26.74 -18.20 -29.44
N ALA A 630 27.24 -18.74 -30.56
CA ALA A 630 27.15 -20.16 -30.87
C ALA A 630 27.93 -21.04 -29.87
N GLY A 631 29.04 -20.53 -29.33
CA GLY A 631 29.81 -21.26 -28.32
C GLY A 631 29.02 -21.45 -27.03
N SER A 632 28.43 -20.37 -26.52
CA SER A 632 27.57 -20.35 -25.35
C SER A 632 26.34 -21.22 -25.54
N LEU A 633 25.71 -21.18 -26.71
CA LEU A 633 24.57 -22.04 -27.03
C LEU A 633 24.96 -23.53 -26.96
N TYR A 634 26.08 -23.90 -27.58
CA TYR A 634 26.59 -25.26 -27.53
C TYR A 634 26.85 -25.72 -26.10
N ASP A 635 27.52 -24.90 -25.31
CA ASP A 635 27.85 -25.22 -23.92
C ASP A 635 26.59 -25.33 -23.06
N ALA A 636 25.62 -24.42 -23.23
CA ALA A 636 24.34 -24.46 -22.54
C ALA A 636 23.55 -25.74 -22.85
N VAL A 637 23.43 -26.13 -24.12
CA VAL A 637 22.69 -27.33 -24.51
C VAL A 637 23.43 -28.59 -24.05
N THR A 638 24.72 -28.71 -24.36
CA THR A 638 25.46 -29.96 -24.11
C THR A 638 25.81 -30.18 -22.64
N GLN A 639 26.07 -29.11 -21.88
CA GLN A 639 26.50 -29.21 -20.47
C GLN A 639 25.36 -29.01 -19.47
N LYS A 640 24.20 -28.46 -19.90
CA LYS A 640 23.01 -28.35 -19.04
C LYS A 640 21.87 -29.23 -19.55
N LEU A 641 21.29 -28.94 -20.70
CA LEU A 641 20.07 -29.63 -21.15
C LEU A 641 20.31 -31.12 -21.41
N PHE A 642 21.42 -31.47 -22.05
CA PHE A 642 21.80 -32.87 -22.30
C PHE A 642 22.31 -33.59 -21.04
N THR A 643 22.35 -32.96 -19.87
CA THR A 643 22.58 -33.68 -18.61
C THR A 643 21.28 -34.18 -17.96
N LEU A 644 20.12 -33.76 -18.48
CA LEU A 644 18.81 -34.24 -18.05
C LEU A 644 18.57 -35.69 -18.52
N PRO A 645 17.64 -36.42 -17.86
CA PRO A 645 17.23 -37.76 -18.26
C PRO A 645 16.77 -37.82 -19.73
N ASP A 646 17.10 -38.91 -20.42
CA ASP A 646 16.83 -39.07 -21.86
C ASP A 646 15.33 -39.06 -22.19
N ASP A 647 14.48 -39.45 -21.25
CA ASP A 647 13.01 -39.44 -21.37
C ASP A 647 12.37 -38.08 -21.04
N THR A 648 13.16 -37.05 -20.71
CA THR A 648 12.67 -35.68 -20.53
C THR A 648 12.11 -35.16 -21.86
N LEU A 649 10.84 -34.77 -21.87
CA LEU A 649 10.14 -34.25 -23.04
C LEU A 649 10.65 -32.85 -23.39
N VAL A 650 10.92 -32.60 -24.66
CA VAL A 650 11.42 -31.33 -25.20
C VAL A 650 10.31 -30.61 -25.94
N TYR A 651 10.02 -29.39 -25.50
CA TYR A 651 8.97 -28.51 -26.00
C TYR A 651 9.61 -27.18 -26.47
N PRO A 652 9.83 -27.01 -27.78
CA PRO A 652 10.56 -25.85 -28.33
C PRO A 652 9.68 -24.62 -28.55
N ALA A 653 10.27 -23.42 -28.59
CA ALA A 653 9.51 -22.23 -29.00
C ALA A 653 8.99 -22.30 -30.44
N HIS A 654 9.65 -23.05 -31.33
CA HIS A 654 9.27 -23.15 -32.73
C HIS A 654 9.31 -24.57 -33.29
N ASP A 655 8.42 -24.84 -34.25
CA ASP A 655 8.59 -25.91 -35.22
C ASP A 655 7.96 -25.57 -36.58
N TYR A 656 8.73 -25.73 -37.65
CA TYR A 656 8.29 -25.39 -39.02
C TYR A 656 7.77 -26.59 -39.82
N GLN A 657 7.65 -27.76 -39.19
CA GLN A 657 7.22 -29.02 -39.79
C GLN A 657 5.96 -29.60 -39.10
N GLY A 658 5.35 -28.85 -38.18
CA GLY A 658 4.16 -29.26 -37.43
C GLY A 658 4.42 -30.28 -36.33
N ARG A 659 5.67 -30.46 -35.89
CA ARG A 659 6.06 -31.33 -34.78
C ARG A 659 5.87 -30.60 -33.45
N THR A 660 5.45 -31.34 -32.43
CA THR A 660 4.98 -30.77 -31.16
C THR A 660 5.91 -31.04 -29.99
N VAL A 661 6.49 -32.23 -29.90
CA VAL A 661 7.35 -32.69 -28.80
C VAL A 661 8.39 -33.70 -29.28
N SER A 662 9.60 -33.67 -28.70
CA SER A 662 10.59 -34.75 -28.77
C SER A 662 11.12 -35.06 -27.36
N THR A 663 12.29 -35.68 -27.23
CA THR A 663 12.94 -35.95 -25.95
C THR A 663 14.42 -35.58 -25.95
N ILE A 664 15.00 -35.39 -24.77
CA ILE A 664 16.44 -35.12 -24.63
C ILE A 664 17.27 -36.24 -25.26
N GLY A 665 16.88 -37.51 -25.10
CA GLY A 665 17.55 -38.65 -25.73
C GLY A 665 17.48 -38.56 -27.25
N GLU A 666 16.31 -38.26 -27.82
CA GLU A 666 16.17 -38.08 -29.26
C GLU A 666 17.04 -36.95 -29.80
N GLU A 667 17.10 -35.80 -29.12
CA GLU A 667 17.89 -34.67 -29.59
C GLU A 667 19.39 -34.91 -29.43
N LYS A 668 19.85 -35.60 -28.38
CA LYS A 668 21.24 -36.03 -28.25
C LYS A 668 21.67 -36.92 -29.42
N THR A 669 20.85 -37.91 -29.78
CA THR A 669 21.20 -38.91 -30.79
C THR A 669 21.05 -38.39 -32.20
N TRP A 670 20.00 -37.61 -32.49
CA TRP A 670 19.56 -37.37 -33.86
C TRP A 670 19.53 -35.91 -34.26
N ASN A 671 19.71 -34.94 -33.36
CA ASN A 671 19.59 -33.53 -33.74
C ASN A 671 20.69 -33.13 -34.72
N PRO A 672 20.29 -32.65 -35.92
CA PRO A 672 21.05 -31.94 -36.91
C PRO A 672 22.34 -31.36 -36.47
N ARG A 673 22.19 -30.46 -35.51
CA ARG A 673 23.08 -29.41 -35.06
C ARG A 673 24.11 -29.93 -34.07
N PHE A 674 23.72 -30.84 -33.18
CA PHE A 674 24.57 -31.29 -32.06
C PHE A 674 25.14 -32.71 -32.25
N ALA A 675 24.36 -33.64 -32.80
CA ALA A 675 24.75 -35.05 -32.85
C ALA A 675 26.04 -35.26 -33.65
N GLY A 676 27.05 -35.88 -33.02
CA GLY A 676 28.33 -36.20 -33.65
C GLY A 676 29.22 -35.00 -33.99
N ARG A 677 28.93 -33.79 -33.47
CA ARG A 677 29.75 -32.59 -33.70
C ARG A 677 30.52 -32.16 -32.47
N SER A 678 31.75 -31.69 -32.69
CA SER A 678 32.49 -30.94 -31.68
C SER A 678 31.95 -29.52 -31.53
N ARG A 679 32.30 -28.86 -30.43
CA ARG A 679 32.00 -27.44 -30.19
C ARG A 679 32.46 -26.54 -31.34
N SER A 680 33.66 -26.77 -31.90
CA SER A 680 34.19 -25.98 -33.01
C SER A 680 33.39 -26.19 -34.30
N GLN A 681 33.03 -27.43 -34.62
CA GLN A 681 32.19 -27.75 -35.79
C GLN A 681 30.79 -27.15 -35.68
N PHE A 682 30.22 -27.10 -34.46
CA PHE A 682 28.95 -26.42 -34.21
C PHE A 682 29.06 -24.91 -34.46
N ILE A 683 30.08 -24.25 -33.90
CA ILE A 683 30.29 -22.81 -34.08
C ILE A 683 30.47 -22.47 -35.56
N GLU A 684 31.29 -23.23 -36.28
CA GLU A 684 31.48 -23.05 -37.71
C GLU A 684 30.17 -23.20 -38.48
N LEU A 685 29.35 -24.20 -38.17
CA LEU A 685 28.05 -24.39 -38.78
C LEU A 685 27.11 -23.20 -38.52
N MET A 686 26.99 -22.78 -37.26
CA MET A 686 26.06 -21.72 -36.86
C MET A 686 26.43 -20.37 -37.47
N ASN A 687 27.72 -20.06 -37.58
CA ASN A 687 28.21 -18.84 -38.20
C ASN A 687 27.97 -18.80 -39.72
N ASN A 688 27.69 -19.94 -40.35
CA ASN A 688 27.53 -20.07 -41.80
C ASN A 688 26.08 -20.36 -42.25
N LEU A 689 25.08 -20.17 -41.37
CA LEU A 689 23.67 -20.46 -41.70
C LEU A 689 23.06 -19.51 -42.74
N ASN A 690 23.59 -18.29 -42.90
CA ASN A 690 23.15 -17.29 -43.89
C ASN A 690 21.62 -17.13 -44.00
N LEU A 691 20.94 -17.05 -42.85
CA LEU A 691 19.49 -16.97 -42.79
C LEU A 691 19.00 -15.54 -43.01
N PRO A 692 17.85 -15.33 -43.70
CA PRO A 692 17.25 -14.01 -43.84
C PRO A 692 16.90 -13.44 -42.46
N MET A 693 16.93 -12.11 -42.32
CA MET A 693 16.50 -11.42 -41.10
C MET A 693 15.03 -11.79 -40.74
N PRO A 694 14.69 -11.98 -39.45
CA PRO A 694 13.30 -12.19 -39.04
C PRO A 694 12.43 -11.02 -39.48
N LYS A 695 11.21 -11.33 -39.98
CA LYS A 695 10.33 -10.32 -40.59
C LYS A 695 9.95 -9.19 -39.65
N LYS A 696 9.73 -9.50 -38.36
CA LYS A 696 9.29 -8.56 -37.32
C LYS A 696 10.43 -8.01 -36.46
N ILE A 697 11.71 -8.30 -36.72
CA ILE A 697 12.80 -7.97 -35.79
C ILE A 697 12.90 -6.48 -35.40
N LEU A 698 12.66 -5.57 -36.35
CA LEU A 698 12.70 -4.12 -36.12
C LEU A 698 11.53 -3.61 -35.26
N GLU A 699 10.44 -4.37 -35.21
CA GLU A 699 9.23 -4.04 -34.44
C GLU A 699 9.22 -4.80 -33.11
N ALA A 700 9.44 -6.11 -33.16
CA ALA A 700 9.36 -7.03 -32.04
C ALA A 700 10.39 -6.73 -30.95
N VAL A 701 11.68 -6.54 -31.30
CA VAL A 701 12.71 -6.36 -30.28
C VAL A 701 12.47 -5.08 -29.45
N PRO A 702 12.24 -3.89 -30.05
CA PRO A 702 11.92 -2.69 -29.27
C PRO A 702 10.61 -2.83 -28.47
N ALA A 703 9.57 -3.42 -29.04
CA ALA A 703 8.29 -3.63 -28.35
C ALA A 703 8.45 -4.57 -27.14
N ASN A 704 9.21 -5.66 -27.30
CA ASN A 704 9.40 -6.67 -26.26
C ASN A 704 10.34 -6.21 -25.13
N GLN A 705 11.29 -5.31 -25.41
CA GLN A 705 12.00 -4.56 -24.37
C GLN A 705 11.07 -3.70 -23.50
N GLN A 706 9.87 -3.40 -24.01
CA GLN A 706 8.77 -2.77 -23.28
C GLN A 706 7.63 -3.74 -22.96
N CYS A 707 7.89 -5.06 -22.94
CA CYS A 707 6.93 -6.10 -22.57
C CYS A 707 5.71 -6.17 -23.50
N GLY A 708 5.85 -5.70 -24.73
CA GLY A 708 4.76 -5.56 -25.70
C GLY A 708 4.04 -4.21 -25.66
N ARG A 709 4.55 -3.22 -24.90
CA ARG A 709 4.03 -1.83 -24.94
C ARG A 709 4.52 -1.10 -26.19
N GLY A 710 3.63 -0.37 -26.86
CA GLY A 710 3.99 0.47 -28.01
C GLY A 710 2.96 0.60 -29.12
N LEU A 711 1.88 -0.21 -29.11
CA LEU A 711 0.87 -0.20 -30.19
C LEU A 711 -0.18 0.93 -30.10
N PHE A 712 0.03 1.95 -29.27
CA PHE A 712 -0.83 3.13 -29.23
C PHE A 712 -0.15 4.34 -29.86
N THR A 713 -0.11 4.41 -31.19
CA THR A 713 -0.36 5.64 -31.97
C THR A 713 -0.31 5.37 -33.47
N LEU A 714 -1.40 5.75 -34.15
CA LEU A 714 -1.55 6.20 -35.56
C LEU A 714 -2.62 5.45 -36.37
N ASP A 715 -3.88 5.51 -35.94
CA ASP A 715 -4.99 5.62 -36.90
C ASP A 715 -5.22 7.11 -37.18
N PHE A 716 -4.47 7.67 -38.13
CA PHE A 716 -4.97 8.80 -38.92
C PHE A 716 -5.84 8.21 -40.03
N GLN A 717 -7.14 8.18 -39.83
CA GLN A 717 -8.08 8.14 -40.96
C GLN A 717 -8.20 9.56 -41.54
N ILE A 718 -7.87 9.67 -42.83
CA ILE A 718 -8.40 10.68 -43.75
C ILE A 718 -9.88 10.38 -43.99
#